data_AF-A0A0C9RUL1-F1
#
_entry.id   AF-A0A0C9RUL1-F1
#
_cell.length_a   1.000
_cell.length_b   1.000
_cell.length_c   1.000
_cell.angle_alpha   90.00
_cell.angle_beta   90.00
_cell.angle_gamma   90.00
#
_symmetry.space_group_name_H-M   'P 1'
#
loop_
_entity.id
_entity.type
_entity.pdbx_description
1 polymer ?
#
loop_
_entity_poly.entity_id
_entity_poly.type
_entity_poly.pdbx_seq_one_letter_code
_entity_poly.pdbx_strand_id
1 'polypeptide(L)'
;MEDLIKNPTITVAEAKRERKREKDREKEKEAKATLEAEKNLAKTRNRMRVLKLNEVAKPLSKDTKEKMLLMAVNRILKAEMSAVFGGVAGVRSKILTTLAATFNPYIKEAILRYITEEMRTRLDLALGWLYEEYALLQGFQRRTTLGTKPHEAPHQAYNFLLCTLISAIDEIQGKDRDPLLARLYLEAPLITEDAVEALKSVSSEEKRGLAPLVLLKDLVIMRPTKQLTFLNVLLCHTGHEKKMIRDSAISLVVELYERPELTKFIEEYTVLYLGFLRLQNPPEIVFGKDRGREQVEEQWSESTTRACLELYLAVLGKHQDLIHELAKVYSSMGADVKRIVLRLVEGPVRSLGMASPQLLKLVEMCPKGAETLVTRIIHILTEKAPPSVELVAKVRDLYQTRVSDVRFLIPVLNGLSKKEVVAALPKLIKLNPIVVKEVFNRLLGTHNNESGVPHTSPVTPAELLIALHTIDPSKAELKTVIKATSLCFAEKQVYTQETLAVVMQHLMELNPLPTLLMRTVIQSLSLYPRLSGFVMNILQRLILKQVWKQPKVWEGFVKCCERTQPQSFAVILQLPPQQLGEALNMAPGLKGPLLAHVEAFAENQKAHVPQSIMDVIQGKQTVDMHDDFDIAPPGEYPPEQRIETMDVDLSEPAPPGLD
;
A
#
# COMPACT_ATOMS: atom_id res chain seq x y z
N MET A 1 105.22 -17.36 33.93
CA MET A 1 106.21 -18.45 34.11
C MET A 1 107.60 -17.89 34.39
N GLU A 2 107.91 -16.67 33.93
CA GLU A 2 109.16 -15.97 34.29
C GLU A 2 109.22 -15.47 35.76
N ASP A 3 108.09 -15.14 36.41
CA ASP A 3 108.10 -14.69 37.81
C ASP A 3 108.33 -15.82 38.84
N LEU A 4 108.13 -17.08 38.46
CA LEU A 4 108.40 -18.24 39.33
C LEU A 4 109.89 -18.63 39.38
N ILE A 5 110.75 -17.95 38.61
CA ILE A 5 112.19 -18.23 38.53
C ILE A 5 112.99 -17.22 39.37
N LYS A 6 112.38 -16.13 39.87
CA LYS A 6 113.09 -15.07 40.62
C LYS A 6 112.89 -15.07 42.14
N ASN A 7 111.94 -15.81 42.72
CA ASN A 7 111.70 -15.88 44.18
C ASN A 7 111.15 -17.27 44.60
N PRO A 8 111.90 -18.12 45.34
CA PRO A 8 111.48 -19.50 45.61
C PRO A 8 110.46 -19.70 46.76
N THR A 9 109.96 -18.63 47.40
CA THR A 9 109.10 -18.71 48.60
C THR A 9 107.66 -18.23 48.41
N ILE A 10 107.23 -17.91 47.19
CA ILE A 10 105.88 -17.42 46.91
C ILE A 10 105.01 -18.55 46.35
N THR A 11 103.89 -18.84 46.99
CA THR A 11 102.98 -19.90 46.53
C THR A 11 102.23 -19.48 45.25
N VAL A 12 101.89 -20.43 44.38
CA VAL A 12 101.14 -20.19 43.12
C VAL A 12 99.82 -19.42 43.36
N ALA A 13 99.25 -19.51 44.57
CA ALA A 13 98.06 -18.79 44.98
C ALA A 13 98.29 -17.28 45.21
N GLU A 14 99.47 -16.89 45.71
CA GLU A 14 99.82 -15.48 45.95
C GLU A 14 100.15 -14.75 44.65
N ALA A 15 100.90 -15.39 43.74
CA ALA A 15 101.19 -14.81 42.42
C ALA A 15 99.91 -14.57 41.59
N LYS A 16 98.90 -15.45 41.73
CA LYS A 16 97.57 -15.25 41.11
C LYS A 16 96.78 -14.10 41.74
N ARG A 17 96.86 -13.90 43.06
CA ARG A 17 96.18 -12.79 43.75
C ARG A 17 96.81 -11.44 43.40
N GLU A 18 98.11 -11.39 43.26
CA GLU A 18 98.83 -10.17 42.90
C GLU A 18 98.54 -9.73 41.46
N ARG A 19 98.56 -10.68 40.50
CA ARG A 19 98.13 -10.43 39.12
C ARG A 19 96.68 -9.97 39.00
N LYS A 20 95.79 -10.48 39.87
CA LYS A 20 94.39 -10.02 39.92
C LYS A 20 94.29 -8.57 40.42
N ARG A 21 95.04 -8.22 41.48
CA ARG A 21 95.09 -6.84 42.01
C ARG A 21 95.70 -5.86 41.02
N GLU A 22 96.70 -6.29 40.26
CA GLU A 22 97.32 -5.47 39.22
C GLU A 22 96.35 -5.22 38.05
N LYS A 23 95.63 -6.25 37.61
CA LYS A 23 94.58 -6.13 36.59
C LYS A 23 93.41 -5.25 37.05
N ASP A 24 93.04 -5.32 38.33
CA ASP A 24 92.00 -4.46 38.89
C ASP A 24 92.47 -2.99 38.98
N ARG A 25 93.76 -2.74 39.27
CA ARG A 25 94.37 -1.40 39.23
C ARG A 25 94.49 -0.84 37.82
N GLU A 26 94.79 -1.66 36.82
CA GLU A 26 94.76 -1.25 35.41
C GLU A 26 93.35 -0.84 34.97
N LYS A 27 92.34 -1.64 35.32
CA LYS A 27 90.94 -1.30 35.03
C LYS A 27 90.49 -0.01 35.71
N GLU A 28 90.94 0.23 36.94
CA GLU A 28 90.63 1.49 37.64
C GLU A 28 91.34 2.69 36.99
N LYS A 29 92.57 2.51 36.49
CA LYS A 29 93.29 3.53 35.72
C LYS A 29 92.64 3.80 34.37
N GLU A 30 92.21 2.78 33.64
CA GLU A 30 91.46 2.94 32.39
C GLU A 30 90.12 3.64 32.61
N ALA A 31 89.38 3.27 33.68
CA ALA A 31 88.13 3.91 34.05
C ALA A 31 88.32 5.40 34.42
N LYS A 32 89.39 5.72 35.16
CA LYS A 32 89.75 7.12 35.46
C LYS A 32 90.16 7.88 34.20
N ALA A 33 90.95 7.28 33.31
CA ALA A 33 91.36 7.88 32.04
C ALA A 33 90.18 8.13 31.10
N THR A 34 89.20 7.22 31.03
CA THR A 34 87.96 7.41 30.25
C THR A 34 87.10 8.53 30.84
N LEU A 35 86.96 8.59 32.17
CA LEU A 35 86.23 9.67 32.84
C LEU A 35 86.91 11.05 32.63
N GLU A 36 88.24 11.08 32.58
CA GLU A 36 89.00 12.30 32.29
C GLU A 36 88.91 12.70 30.81
N ALA A 37 88.91 11.72 29.90
CA ALA A 37 88.68 11.94 28.48
C ALA A 37 87.26 12.49 28.22
N GLU A 38 86.21 11.96 28.88
CA GLU A 38 84.85 12.50 28.82
C GLU A 38 84.77 13.93 29.38
N LYS A 39 85.44 14.21 30.51
CA LYS A 39 85.51 15.58 31.06
C LYS A 39 86.22 16.54 30.10
N ASN A 40 87.26 16.09 29.41
CA ASN A 40 87.99 16.90 28.44
C ASN A 40 87.19 17.09 27.14
N LEU A 41 86.45 16.08 26.67
CA LEU A 41 85.49 16.20 25.57
C LEU A 41 84.35 17.18 25.93
N ALA A 42 83.81 17.11 27.14
CA ALA A 42 82.80 18.05 27.64
C ALA A 42 83.32 19.49 27.73
N LYS A 43 84.57 19.69 28.19
CA LYS A 43 85.24 21.00 28.19
C LYS A 43 85.51 21.53 26.78
N THR A 44 85.84 20.64 25.83
CA THR A 44 86.06 21.02 24.42
C THR A 44 84.76 21.38 23.72
N ARG A 45 83.66 20.67 24.01
CA ARG A 45 82.30 20.99 23.57
C ARG A 45 81.82 22.35 24.10
N ASN A 46 82.22 22.73 25.32
CA ASN A 46 81.95 24.07 25.89
C ASN A 46 82.84 25.19 25.32
N ARG A 47 83.94 24.86 24.62
CA ARG A 47 84.82 25.83 23.96
C ARG A 47 84.43 26.12 22.51
N MET A 48 83.51 25.37 21.90
CA MET A 48 82.78 25.88 20.75
C MET A 48 82.03 27.12 21.23
N ARG A 49 82.44 28.30 20.76
CA ARG A 49 81.77 29.58 21.05
C ARG A 49 80.28 29.39 20.76
N VAL A 50 79.49 29.14 21.81
CA VAL A 50 78.04 29.20 21.75
C VAL A 50 77.76 30.64 21.35
N LEU A 51 77.34 30.84 20.10
CA LEU A 51 76.82 32.12 19.65
C LEU A 51 75.65 32.45 20.59
N LYS A 52 75.90 33.29 21.58
CA LYS A 52 74.87 33.76 22.51
C LYS A 52 74.00 34.76 21.77
N LEU A 53 73.19 34.25 20.85
CA LEU A 53 72.28 35.01 19.99
C LEU A 53 71.34 35.91 20.80
N ASN A 54 70.98 35.51 22.01
CA ASN A 54 70.16 36.31 22.94
C ASN A 54 70.87 37.58 23.44
N GLU A 55 72.19 37.64 23.42
CA GLU A 55 72.96 38.83 23.85
C GLU A 55 73.18 39.83 22.70
N VAL A 56 73.04 39.38 21.43
CA VAL A 56 73.31 40.19 20.23
C VAL A 56 72.05 40.53 19.43
N ALA A 57 70.99 39.73 19.54
CA ALA A 57 69.72 39.93 18.85
C ALA A 57 68.58 40.16 19.84
N LYS A 58 67.78 41.21 19.60
CA LYS A 58 66.53 41.43 20.35
C LYS A 58 65.50 40.37 19.91
N PRO A 59 64.79 39.73 20.84
CA PRO A 59 63.71 38.81 20.47
C PRO A 59 62.64 39.58 19.70
N LEU A 60 62.26 39.06 18.54
CA LEU A 60 61.18 39.64 17.74
C LEU A 60 59.89 39.72 18.58
N SER A 61 59.11 40.79 18.38
CA SER A 61 57.79 40.91 19.00
C SER A 61 56.89 39.74 18.54
N LYS A 62 55.91 39.37 19.37
CA LYS A 62 54.97 38.30 19.05
C LYS A 62 54.30 38.52 17.69
N ASP A 63 53.83 39.73 17.44
CA ASP A 63 53.20 40.12 16.17
C ASP A 63 54.15 40.00 14.98
N THR A 64 55.43 40.38 15.15
CA THR A 64 56.42 40.25 14.08
C THR A 64 56.71 38.79 13.77
N LYS A 65 56.80 37.93 14.81
CA LYS A 65 56.98 36.48 14.65
C LYS A 65 55.79 35.87 13.92
N GLU A 66 54.56 36.20 14.32
CA GLU A 66 53.33 35.71 13.68
C GLU A 66 53.23 36.16 12.22
N LYS A 67 53.57 37.42 11.92
CA LYS A 67 53.61 37.93 10.54
C LYS A 67 54.66 37.21 9.69
N MET A 68 55.87 36.99 10.22
CA MET A 68 56.93 36.26 9.51
C MET A 68 56.57 34.80 9.29
N LEU A 69 55.91 34.15 10.27
CA LEU A 69 55.36 32.79 10.15
C LEU A 69 54.32 32.73 9.01
N LEU A 70 53.36 33.63 9.00
CA LEU A 70 52.33 33.70 7.96
C LEU A 70 52.95 33.96 6.58
N MET A 71 53.95 34.84 6.48
CA MET A 71 54.69 35.07 5.24
C MET A 71 55.40 33.80 4.75
N ALA A 72 55.99 33.00 5.65
CA ALA A 72 56.63 31.75 5.30
C ALA A 72 55.61 30.71 4.80
N VAL A 73 54.48 30.54 5.50
CA VAL A 73 53.40 29.64 5.08
C VAL A 73 52.85 30.05 3.72
N ASN A 74 52.57 31.35 3.51
CA ASN A 74 52.08 31.86 2.23
C ASN A 74 53.06 31.61 1.07
N ARG A 75 54.38 31.62 1.32
CA ARG A 75 55.37 31.24 0.29
C ARG A 75 55.25 29.76 -0.07
N ILE A 76 55.05 28.88 0.92
CA ILE A 76 54.85 27.43 0.69
C ILE A 76 53.54 27.18 -0.06
N LEU A 77 52.46 27.88 0.31
CA LEU A 77 51.17 27.81 -0.37
C LEU A 77 51.30 28.22 -1.84
N LYS A 78 51.97 29.33 -2.15
CA LYS A 78 52.18 29.81 -3.54
C LYS A 78 53.12 28.92 -4.37
N ALA A 79 53.90 28.04 -3.76
CA ALA A 79 54.86 27.17 -4.45
C ALA A 79 54.22 25.91 -5.06
N GLU A 80 52.89 25.86 -5.23
CA GLU A 80 52.16 24.70 -5.75
C GLU A 80 52.69 24.22 -7.11
N MET A 81 52.63 25.08 -8.13
CA MET A 81 53.07 24.72 -9.48
C MET A 81 54.55 24.33 -9.52
N SER A 82 55.41 25.08 -8.84
CA SER A 82 56.85 24.78 -8.76
C SER A 82 57.12 23.43 -8.08
N ALA A 83 56.35 23.07 -7.05
CA ALA A 83 56.48 21.79 -6.37
C ALA A 83 56.00 20.62 -7.23
N VAL A 84 54.96 20.83 -8.04
CA VAL A 84 54.48 19.83 -9.01
C VAL A 84 55.54 19.60 -10.10
N PHE A 85 56.04 20.66 -10.75
CA PHE A 85 57.08 20.53 -11.77
C PHE A 85 58.40 19.96 -11.22
N GLY A 86 58.73 20.28 -9.96
CA GLY A 86 59.92 19.76 -9.29
C GLY A 86 59.76 18.35 -8.70
N GLY A 87 58.60 17.70 -8.85
CA GLY A 87 58.36 16.34 -8.33
C GLY A 87 58.31 16.23 -6.79
N VAL A 88 58.17 17.35 -6.07
CA VAL A 88 58.17 17.42 -4.59
C VAL A 88 56.81 17.79 -4.00
N ALA A 89 55.73 17.67 -4.79
CA ALA A 89 54.37 17.98 -4.38
C ALA A 89 53.92 17.21 -3.12
N GLY A 90 54.28 15.92 -3.00
CA GLY A 90 53.96 15.12 -1.83
C GLY A 90 54.64 15.61 -0.55
N VAL A 91 55.89 16.08 -0.66
CA VAL A 91 56.64 16.67 0.47
C VAL A 91 56.00 18.00 0.88
N ARG A 92 55.64 18.84 -0.09
CA ARG A 92 54.90 20.09 0.16
C ARG A 92 53.59 19.83 0.90
N SER A 93 52.80 18.86 0.42
CA SER A 93 51.54 18.48 1.06
C SER A 93 51.76 18.07 2.52
N LYS A 94 52.72 17.17 2.78
CA LYS A 94 53.06 16.74 4.14
C LYS A 94 53.52 17.88 5.06
N ILE A 95 54.27 18.84 4.55
CA ILE A 95 54.66 20.05 5.30
C ILE A 95 53.41 20.83 5.67
N LEU A 96 52.53 21.11 4.70
CA LEU A 96 51.32 21.89 4.92
C LEU A 96 50.34 21.22 5.89
N THR A 97 50.09 19.92 5.75
CA THR A 97 49.18 19.18 6.66
C THR A 97 49.74 19.12 8.07
N THR A 98 51.06 18.97 8.24
CA THR A 98 51.74 19.01 9.54
C THR A 98 51.62 20.40 10.18
N LEU A 99 51.85 21.46 9.41
CA LEU A 99 51.71 22.84 9.88
C LEU A 99 50.26 23.12 10.30
N ALA A 100 49.30 22.72 9.48
CA ALA A 100 47.88 22.90 9.76
C ALA A 100 47.42 22.15 11.02
N ALA A 101 47.94 20.95 11.27
CA ALA A 101 47.59 20.17 12.45
C ALA A 101 48.21 20.70 13.76
N THR A 102 49.42 21.30 13.69
CA THR A 102 50.24 21.57 14.89
C THR A 102 50.44 23.05 15.24
N PHE A 103 50.22 23.98 14.30
CA PHE A 103 50.50 25.41 14.53
C PHE A 103 49.27 26.21 14.96
N ASN A 104 49.49 27.51 15.20
CA ASN A 104 48.50 28.44 15.72
C ASN A 104 47.26 28.60 14.80
N PRO A 105 46.12 29.09 15.35
CA PRO A 105 44.87 29.24 14.58
C PRO A 105 45.00 30.09 13.30
N TYR A 106 45.86 31.12 13.29
CA TYR A 106 46.06 31.96 12.12
C TYR A 106 46.68 31.20 10.93
N ILE A 107 47.56 30.25 11.20
CA ILE A 107 48.13 29.38 10.16
C ILE A 107 47.07 28.38 9.68
N LYS A 108 46.28 27.82 10.59
CA LYS A 108 45.15 26.93 10.23
C LYS A 108 44.19 27.64 9.29
N GLU A 109 43.79 28.87 9.62
CA GLU A 109 42.90 29.71 8.81
C GLU A 109 43.48 29.99 7.41
N ALA A 110 44.78 30.31 7.32
CA ALA A 110 45.43 30.59 6.04
C ALA A 110 45.47 29.36 5.12
N ILE A 111 45.74 28.17 5.68
CA ILE A 111 45.76 26.91 4.94
C ILE A 111 44.34 26.51 4.54
N LEU A 112 43.38 26.64 5.45
CA LEU A 112 41.97 26.37 5.20
C LEU A 112 41.44 27.25 4.07
N ARG A 113 41.68 28.56 4.13
CA ARG A 113 41.30 29.50 3.06
C ARG A 113 41.89 29.12 1.71
N TYR A 114 43.17 28.72 1.69
CA TYR A 114 43.80 28.27 0.45
C TYR A 114 43.16 27.00 -0.11
N ILE A 115 42.74 26.07 0.75
CA ILE A 115 41.99 24.87 0.33
C ILE A 115 40.62 25.25 -0.21
N THR A 116 39.85 26.07 0.51
CA THR A 116 38.48 26.43 0.14
C THR A 116 38.38 27.33 -1.09
N GLU A 117 39.42 28.12 -1.40
CA GLU A 117 39.52 28.90 -2.65
C GLU A 117 39.48 28.03 -3.91
N GLU A 118 39.99 26.78 -3.85
CA GLU A 118 40.00 25.86 -5.00
C GLU A 118 39.81 24.41 -4.57
N MET A 119 38.64 24.12 -3.99
CA MET A 119 38.34 22.84 -3.34
C MET A 119 38.49 21.64 -4.30
N ARG A 120 38.21 21.82 -5.59
CA ARG A 120 38.25 20.75 -6.60
C ARG A 120 39.65 20.15 -6.79
N THR A 121 40.67 21.00 -6.87
CA THR A 121 42.07 20.57 -7.10
C THR A 121 42.79 20.28 -5.79
N ARG A 122 42.34 20.89 -4.68
CA ARG A 122 43.03 20.85 -3.38
C ARG A 122 42.40 19.91 -2.36
N LEU A 123 41.38 19.13 -2.74
CA LEU A 123 40.74 18.16 -1.84
C LEU A 123 41.73 17.13 -1.27
N ASP A 124 42.73 16.70 -2.04
CA ASP A 124 43.77 15.76 -1.56
C ASP A 124 44.56 16.34 -0.38
N LEU A 125 44.82 17.65 -0.39
CA LEU A 125 45.47 18.35 0.71
C LEU A 125 44.55 18.42 1.94
N ALA A 126 43.26 18.65 1.73
CA ALA A 126 42.26 18.67 2.80
C ALA A 126 42.12 17.30 3.47
N LEU A 127 42.04 16.22 2.68
CA LEU A 127 42.01 14.84 3.17
C LEU A 127 43.30 14.46 3.90
N GLY A 128 44.45 14.91 3.39
CA GLY A 128 45.74 14.75 4.09
C GLY A 128 45.77 15.45 5.44
N TRP A 129 45.20 16.66 5.55
CA TRP A 129 45.08 17.37 6.83
C TRP A 129 44.09 16.65 7.76
N LEU A 130 42.93 16.24 7.26
CA LEU A 130 41.94 15.48 8.01
C LEU A 130 42.53 14.18 8.58
N TYR A 131 43.37 13.49 7.82
CA TYR A 131 44.10 12.31 8.29
C TYR A 131 45.11 12.63 9.40
N GLU A 132 45.85 13.73 9.28
CA GLU A 132 46.79 14.14 10.35
C GLU A 132 46.05 14.51 11.65
N GLU A 133 44.92 15.23 11.58
CA GLU A 133 44.06 15.51 12.74
C GLU A 133 43.48 14.21 13.34
N TYR A 134 43.09 13.24 12.49
CA TYR A 134 42.67 11.91 12.96
C TYR A 134 43.80 11.14 13.65
N ALA A 135 45.03 11.22 13.12
CA ALA A 135 46.19 10.57 13.71
C ALA A 135 46.54 11.18 15.08
N LEU A 136 46.33 12.48 15.27
CA LEU A 136 46.42 13.14 16.58
C LEU A 136 45.30 12.69 17.52
N LEU A 137 44.05 12.60 17.03
CA LEU A 137 42.90 12.12 17.79
C LEU A 137 43.11 10.69 18.32
N GLN A 138 43.63 9.79 17.49
CA GLN A 138 43.94 8.40 17.89
C GLN A 138 45.24 8.27 18.71
N GLY A 139 46.01 9.35 18.84
CA GLY A 139 47.30 9.33 19.55
C GLY A 139 48.42 8.60 18.81
N PHE A 140 48.28 8.34 17.51
CA PHE A 140 49.33 7.75 16.67
C PHE A 140 50.55 8.66 16.56
N GLN A 141 50.35 9.97 16.66
CA GLN A 141 51.39 10.97 16.64
C GLN A 141 51.43 11.76 17.96
N ARG A 142 52.60 11.81 18.60
CA ARG A 142 52.85 12.65 19.78
C ARG A 142 53.54 13.94 19.33
N ARG A 143 52.78 14.88 18.77
CA ARG A 143 53.30 16.20 18.37
C ARG A 143 52.89 17.26 19.39
N THR A 144 53.82 18.13 19.76
CA THR A 144 53.53 19.30 20.60
C THR A 144 52.78 20.33 19.77
N THR A 145 51.53 20.64 20.13
CA THR A 145 50.77 21.72 19.49
C THR A 145 51.35 23.08 19.89
N LEU A 146 51.82 23.82 18.89
CA LEU A 146 52.44 25.13 19.04
C LEU A 146 51.34 26.20 18.99
N GLY A 147 50.84 26.59 20.17
CA GLY A 147 50.02 27.79 20.32
C GLY A 147 48.50 27.60 20.27
N THR A 148 48.00 26.37 20.33
CA THR A 148 46.60 26.13 20.71
C THR A 148 46.46 26.32 22.21
N LYS A 149 45.40 26.99 22.68
CA LYS A 149 45.06 26.97 24.11
C LYS A 149 44.97 25.50 24.56
N PRO A 150 45.36 25.15 25.80
CA PRO A 150 45.35 23.77 26.31
C PRO A 150 43.96 23.11 26.41
N HIS A 151 42.94 23.67 25.76
CA HIS A 151 41.53 23.38 26.02
C HIS A 151 40.73 22.85 24.82
N GLU A 152 41.29 22.87 23.60
CA GLU A 152 40.61 22.28 22.44
C GLU A 152 41.00 20.81 22.33
N ALA A 153 40.05 19.94 22.64
CA ALA A 153 40.31 18.51 22.63
C ALA A 153 40.48 18.02 21.17
N PRO A 154 41.36 17.03 20.90
CA PRO A 154 41.63 16.56 19.53
C PRO A 154 40.38 16.16 18.72
N HIS A 155 39.33 15.69 19.39
CA HIS A 155 38.06 15.34 18.75
C HIS A 155 37.31 16.56 18.22
N GLN A 156 37.39 17.70 18.91
CA GLN A 156 36.77 18.96 18.51
C GLN A 156 37.48 19.54 17.29
N ALA A 157 38.81 19.50 17.27
CA ALA A 157 39.61 19.97 16.13
C ALA A 157 39.32 19.16 14.84
N TYR A 158 39.27 17.83 14.96
CA TYR A 158 38.90 16.96 13.83
C TYR A 158 37.49 17.24 13.33
N ASN A 159 36.52 17.32 14.26
CA ASN A 159 35.12 17.57 13.91
C ASN A 159 34.92 18.94 13.27
N PHE A 160 35.54 19.98 13.83
CA PHE A 160 35.52 21.34 13.28
C PHE A 160 36.04 21.34 11.84
N LEU A 161 37.22 20.77 11.58
CA LEU A 161 37.78 20.68 10.23
C LEU A 161 36.83 19.96 9.28
N LEU A 162 36.33 18.78 9.65
CA LEU A 162 35.41 18.00 8.82
C LEU A 162 34.15 18.80 8.47
N CYS A 163 33.48 19.38 9.47
CA CYS A 163 32.28 20.18 9.27
C CYS A 163 32.56 21.44 8.44
N THR A 164 33.70 22.11 8.62
CA THR A 164 34.06 23.26 7.79
C THR A 164 34.30 22.87 6.33
N LEU A 165 34.94 21.72 6.07
CA LEU A 165 35.10 21.21 4.70
C LEU A 165 33.75 20.83 4.08
N ILE A 166 32.83 20.24 4.86
CA ILE A 166 31.47 19.95 4.40
C ILE A 166 30.74 21.24 4.01
N SER A 167 30.73 22.26 4.88
CA SER A 167 30.10 23.55 4.59
C SER A 167 30.74 24.24 3.38
N ALA A 168 32.06 24.20 3.26
CA ALA A 168 32.76 24.78 2.11
C ALA A 168 32.41 24.09 0.80
N ILE A 169 32.26 22.76 0.78
CA ILE A 169 31.77 22.03 -0.39
C ILE A 169 30.30 22.40 -0.67
N ASP A 170 29.50 22.62 0.37
CA ASP A 170 28.09 22.92 0.24
C ASP A 170 27.82 24.27 -0.44
N GLU A 171 28.70 25.25 -0.21
CA GLU A 171 28.69 26.57 -0.85
C GLU A 171 29.06 26.54 -2.35
N ILE A 172 29.69 25.46 -2.83
CA ILE A 172 30.09 25.34 -4.24
C ILE A 172 28.83 25.26 -5.13
N GLN A 173 28.75 26.17 -6.09
CA GLN A 173 27.67 26.19 -7.07
C GLN A 173 27.93 25.18 -8.19
N GLY A 174 26.87 24.56 -8.69
CA GLY A 174 26.93 23.63 -9.83
C GLY A 174 27.01 22.16 -9.45
N LYS A 175 27.40 21.31 -10.41
CA LYS A 175 27.37 19.83 -10.30
C LYS A 175 28.64 19.24 -9.68
N ASP A 176 29.71 20.03 -9.56
CA ASP A 176 30.99 19.55 -9.02
C ASP A 176 30.93 19.30 -7.50
N ARG A 177 29.92 19.82 -6.81
CA ARG A 177 29.78 19.68 -5.35
C ARG A 177 29.51 18.23 -4.90
N ASP A 178 28.67 17.49 -5.61
CA ASP A 178 28.21 16.16 -5.16
C ASP A 178 29.33 15.11 -5.23
N PRO A 179 30.15 15.06 -6.31
CA PRO A 179 31.33 14.19 -6.35
C PRO A 179 32.35 14.54 -5.26
N LEU A 180 32.56 15.83 -4.97
CA LEU A 180 33.48 16.26 -3.91
C LEU A 180 32.98 15.85 -2.53
N LEU A 181 31.68 16.01 -2.27
CA LEU A 181 31.04 15.58 -1.04
C LEU A 181 31.16 14.06 -0.88
N ALA A 182 30.81 13.29 -1.92
CA ALA A 182 30.93 11.84 -1.91
C ALA A 182 32.35 11.39 -1.60
N ARG A 183 33.34 12.01 -2.25
CA ARG A 183 34.75 11.72 -2.03
C ARG A 183 35.18 12.02 -0.59
N LEU A 184 34.78 13.16 -0.02
CA LEU A 184 35.07 13.51 1.37
C LEU A 184 34.51 12.46 2.35
N TYR A 185 33.24 12.08 2.21
CA TYR A 185 32.60 11.10 3.10
C TYR A 185 33.14 9.67 2.93
N LEU A 186 33.55 9.28 1.71
CA LEU A 186 34.10 7.94 1.45
C LEU A 186 35.57 7.82 1.87
N GLU A 187 36.37 8.88 1.74
CA GLU A 187 37.80 8.85 2.05
C GLU A 187 38.14 9.33 3.47
N ALA A 188 37.23 10.04 4.17
CA ALA A 188 37.48 10.51 5.54
C ALA A 188 37.78 9.34 6.51
N PRO A 189 38.77 9.44 7.42
CA PRO A 189 39.08 8.36 8.35
C PRO A 189 37.93 8.02 9.30
N LEU A 190 37.21 9.04 9.77
CA LEU A 190 36.11 8.93 10.72
C LEU A 190 34.99 9.89 10.33
N ILE A 191 33.76 9.40 10.28
CA ILE A 191 32.57 10.26 10.14
C ILE A 191 32.03 10.54 11.55
N THR A 192 31.93 11.83 11.90
CA THR A 192 31.40 12.33 13.18
C THR A 192 29.88 12.41 13.15
N GLU A 193 29.25 12.56 14.32
CA GLU A 193 27.79 12.70 14.42
C GLU A 193 27.30 13.99 13.73
N ASP A 194 28.01 15.11 13.92
CA ASP A 194 27.70 16.37 13.25
C ASP A 194 27.80 16.26 11.72
N ALA A 195 28.73 15.47 11.20
CA ALA A 195 28.81 15.19 9.77
C ALA A 195 27.62 14.34 9.29
N VAL A 196 27.18 13.36 10.08
CA VAL A 196 25.96 12.59 9.75
C VAL A 196 24.73 13.51 9.71
N GLU A 197 24.59 14.41 10.69
CA GLU A 197 23.46 15.36 10.73
C GLU A 197 23.53 16.37 9.58
N ALA A 198 24.73 16.85 9.22
CA ALA A 198 24.93 17.69 8.05
C ALA A 198 24.50 16.96 6.76
N LEU A 199 24.92 15.69 6.58
CA LEU A 199 24.50 14.89 5.42
C LEU A 199 22.98 14.68 5.39
N LYS A 200 22.37 14.41 6.55
CA LYS A 200 20.92 14.25 6.71
C LYS A 200 20.15 15.52 6.32
N SER A 201 20.64 16.70 6.73
CA SER A 201 20.06 17.98 6.32
C SER A 201 20.14 18.15 4.80
N VAL A 202 21.31 17.88 4.21
CA VAL A 202 21.55 18.02 2.77
C VAL A 202 20.70 17.03 1.95
N SER A 203 20.47 15.81 2.46
CA SER A 203 19.63 14.81 1.78
C SER A 203 18.12 15.06 1.89
N SER A 204 17.67 15.90 2.82
CA SER A 204 16.28 16.38 2.89
C SER A 204 15.98 17.55 1.94
N GLU A 205 16.99 18.14 1.31
CA GLU A 205 16.83 19.29 0.43
C GLU A 205 16.58 18.91 -1.03
N GLU A 206 15.35 19.13 -1.50
CA GLU A 206 14.96 18.84 -2.90
C GLU A 206 15.82 19.56 -3.95
N LYS A 207 16.31 20.77 -3.66
CA LYS A 207 17.18 21.54 -4.57
C LYS A 207 18.54 20.88 -4.78
N ARG A 208 19.01 20.06 -3.83
CA ARG A 208 20.27 19.32 -3.89
C ARG A 208 20.18 18.08 -4.79
N GLY A 209 18.96 17.67 -5.17
CA GLY A 209 18.74 16.45 -5.95
C GLY A 209 18.92 15.19 -5.11
N LEU A 210 19.11 14.05 -5.79
CA LEU A 210 19.11 12.72 -5.15
C LEU A 210 20.50 12.17 -4.84
N ALA A 211 21.57 12.84 -5.28
CA ALA A 211 22.95 12.38 -5.08
C ALA A 211 23.32 12.16 -3.60
N PRO A 212 22.92 13.01 -2.64
CA PRO A 212 23.17 12.75 -1.21
C PRO A 212 22.51 11.47 -0.68
N LEU A 213 21.33 11.09 -1.19
CA LEU A 213 20.67 9.83 -0.81
C LEU A 213 21.44 8.62 -1.35
N VAL A 214 21.97 8.72 -2.57
CA VAL A 214 22.84 7.67 -3.15
C VAL A 214 24.12 7.54 -2.33
N LEU A 215 24.73 8.67 -1.93
CA LEU A 215 25.88 8.65 -1.03
C LEU A 215 25.58 7.96 0.31
N LEU A 216 24.41 8.19 0.91
CA LEU A 216 24.00 7.47 2.13
C LEU A 216 23.97 5.96 1.91
N LYS A 217 23.40 5.48 0.80
CA LYS A 217 23.42 4.06 0.43
C LYS A 217 24.86 3.55 0.28
N ASP A 218 25.72 4.28 -0.41
CA ASP A 218 27.11 3.89 -0.61
C ASP A 218 27.87 3.82 0.73
N LEU A 219 27.59 4.73 1.66
CA LEU A 219 28.17 4.70 3.02
C LEU A 219 27.71 3.49 3.83
N VAL A 220 26.45 3.07 3.71
CA VAL A 220 25.97 1.82 4.31
C VAL A 220 26.81 0.64 3.82
N ILE A 221 27.13 0.60 2.52
CA ILE A 221 27.86 -0.50 1.89
C ILE A 221 29.36 -0.45 2.20
N MET A 222 29.96 0.73 2.10
CA MET A 222 31.42 0.91 2.14
C MET A 222 31.95 1.09 3.57
N ARG A 223 31.07 1.32 4.57
CA ARG A 223 31.46 1.48 5.98
C ARG A 223 30.66 0.58 6.94
N PRO A 224 30.87 -0.75 6.93
CA PRO A 224 30.12 -1.72 7.75
C PRO A 224 30.09 -1.40 9.25
N THR A 225 31.17 -0.84 9.81
CA THR A 225 31.27 -0.53 11.26
C THR A 225 30.27 0.52 11.74
N LYS A 226 29.79 1.39 10.84
CA LYS A 226 28.78 2.43 11.14
C LYS A 226 27.56 2.33 10.20
N GLN A 227 27.37 1.19 9.53
CA GLN A 227 26.33 1.03 8.52
C GLN A 227 24.92 1.33 9.04
N LEU A 228 24.62 0.98 10.30
CA LEU A 228 23.32 1.22 10.91
C LEU A 228 23.02 2.71 11.11
N THR A 229 24.05 3.52 11.35
CA THR A 229 23.89 4.98 11.49
C THR A 229 23.40 5.58 10.17
N PHE A 230 24.05 5.22 9.05
CA PHE A 230 23.67 5.71 7.72
C PHE A 230 22.36 5.11 7.23
N LEU A 231 22.11 3.83 7.52
CA LEU A 231 20.86 3.16 7.21
C LEU A 231 19.69 3.84 7.92
N ASN A 232 19.84 4.20 9.19
CA ASN A 232 18.78 4.88 9.94
C ASN A 232 18.44 6.26 9.34
N VAL A 233 19.45 7.01 8.89
CA VAL A 233 19.21 8.27 8.16
C VAL A 233 18.43 8.01 6.87
N LEU A 234 18.84 7.01 6.09
CA LEU A 234 18.14 6.67 4.85
C LEU A 234 16.69 6.19 5.10
N LEU A 235 16.48 5.39 6.13
CA LEU A 235 15.16 4.95 6.59
C LEU A 235 14.28 6.13 7.06
N CYS A 236 14.85 7.15 7.69
CA CYS A 236 14.10 8.35 8.03
C CYS A 236 13.53 9.04 6.78
N HIS A 237 14.28 9.07 5.67
CA HIS A 237 13.83 9.67 4.41
C HIS A 237 12.76 8.85 3.67
N THR A 238 12.61 7.54 3.95
CA THR A 238 11.48 6.76 3.40
C THR A 238 10.13 7.19 3.97
N GLY A 239 10.14 7.99 5.03
CA GLY A 239 8.97 8.64 5.61
C GLY A 239 8.83 10.12 5.24
N HIS A 240 9.65 10.67 4.33
CA HIS A 240 9.68 12.11 4.05
C HIS A 240 8.38 12.61 3.39
N GLU A 241 7.95 13.84 3.65
CA GLU A 241 6.71 14.41 3.06
C GLU A 241 6.82 14.56 1.54
N LYS A 242 7.95 15.08 1.06
CA LYS A 242 8.24 15.21 -0.37
C LYS A 242 8.34 13.86 -1.06
N LYS A 243 7.47 13.64 -2.05
CA LYS A 243 7.36 12.40 -2.81
C LYS A 243 8.68 11.99 -3.49
N MET A 244 9.37 12.93 -4.13
CA MET A 244 10.60 12.62 -4.87
C MET A 244 11.71 12.02 -3.99
N ILE A 245 11.93 12.61 -2.81
CA ILE A 245 12.90 12.13 -1.81
C ILE A 245 12.45 10.77 -1.28
N ARG A 246 11.17 10.65 -0.92
CA ARG A 246 10.60 9.44 -0.34
C ARG A 246 10.68 8.24 -1.29
N ASP A 247 10.23 8.39 -2.53
CA ASP A 247 10.24 7.34 -3.55
C ASP A 247 11.68 6.88 -3.84
N SER A 248 12.62 7.82 -3.95
CA SER A 248 14.04 7.51 -4.15
C SER A 248 14.63 6.77 -2.95
N ALA A 249 14.36 7.22 -1.72
CA ALA A 249 14.86 6.56 -0.51
C ALA A 249 14.28 5.14 -0.38
N ILE A 250 12.99 4.95 -0.65
CA ILE A 250 12.36 3.63 -0.65
C ILE A 250 13.03 2.72 -1.69
N SER A 251 13.28 3.19 -2.91
CA SER A 251 13.98 2.39 -3.93
C SER A 251 15.36 1.94 -3.46
N LEU A 252 16.15 2.85 -2.90
CA LEU A 252 17.49 2.55 -2.39
C LEU A 252 17.47 1.58 -1.21
N VAL A 253 16.50 1.71 -0.29
CA VAL A 253 16.33 0.77 0.84
C VAL A 253 15.89 -0.60 0.34
N VAL A 254 15.01 -0.69 -0.66
CA VAL A 254 14.60 -1.97 -1.27
C VAL A 254 15.77 -2.65 -1.98
N GLU A 255 16.69 -1.90 -2.59
CA GLU A 255 17.94 -2.46 -3.11
C GLU A 255 18.86 -2.97 -1.99
N LEU A 256 18.96 -2.24 -0.87
CA LEU A 256 19.72 -2.69 0.31
C LEU A 256 19.09 -3.90 1.00
N TYR A 257 17.77 -4.08 0.90
CA TYR A 257 17.04 -5.21 1.46
C TYR A 257 17.45 -6.55 0.85
N GLU A 258 18.00 -6.56 -0.37
CA GLU A 258 18.55 -7.77 -1.01
C GLU A 258 19.81 -8.30 -0.31
N ARG A 259 20.40 -7.52 0.62
CA ARG A 259 21.54 -7.93 1.45
C ARG A 259 21.06 -8.57 2.76
N PRO A 260 21.35 -9.86 3.02
CA PRO A 260 20.85 -10.58 4.20
C PRO A 260 21.19 -9.93 5.55
N GLU A 261 22.34 -9.26 5.62
CA GLU A 261 22.82 -8.58 6.83
C GLU A 261 21.94 -7.38 7.24
N LEU A 262 21.23 -6.79 6.27
CA LEU A 262 20.41 -5.59 6.47
C LEU A 262 18.91 -5.90 6.55
N THR A 263 18.48 -7.03 5.98
CA THR A 263 17.07 -7.45 5.90
C THR A 263 16.36 -7.33 7.24
N LYS A 264 16.91 -7.91 8.31
CA LYS A 264 16.29 -7.91 9.65
C LYS A 264 16.07 -6.49 10.19
N PHE A 265 17.04 -5.60 10.04
CA PHE A 265 16.93 -4.23 10.53
C PHE A 265 15.87 -3.41 9.76
N ILE A 266 15.76 -3.64 8.44
CA ILE A 266 14.74 -3.00 7.61
C ILE A 266 13.35 -3.55 7.94
N GLU A 267 13.20 -4.86 8.17
CA GLU A 267 11.93 -5.45 8.61
C GLU A 267 11.50 -4.92 9.97
N GLU A 268 12.40 -4.88 10.95
CA GLU A 268 12.09 -4.33 12.28
C GLU A 268 11.64 -2.87 12.19
N TYR A 269 12.30 -2.05 11.37
CA TYR A 269 11.89 -0.67 11.14
C TYR A 269 10.50 -0.56 10.48
N THR A 270 10.25 -1.33 9.42
CA THR A 270 8.96 -1.29 8.70
C THR A 270 7.80 -1.78 9.55
N VAL A 271 8.00 -2.84 10.35
CA VAL A 271 7.00 -3.37 11.29
C VAL A 271 6.73 -2.39 12.43
N LEU A 272 7.77 -1.71 12.94
CA LEU A 272 7.61 -0.64 13.94
C LEU A 272 6.72 0.49 13.41
N TYR A 273 7.02 1.00 12.20
CA TYR A 273 6.24 2.07 11.59
C TYR A 273 4.81 1.64 11.25
N LEU A 274 4.61 0.41 10.76
CA LEU A 274 3.28 -0.16 10.58
C LEU A 274 2.51 -0.17 11.91
N GLY A 275 3.19 -0.52 13.01
CA GLY A 275 2.62 -0.55 14.36
C GLY A 275 2.09 0.81 14.83
N PHE A 276 2.69 1.93 14.41
CA PHE A 276 2.21 3.26 14.76
C PHE A 276 0.80 3.54 14.26
N LEU A 277 0.37 2.94 13.15
CA LEU A 277 -0.98 3.11 12.59
C LEU A 277 -2.10 2.58 13.50
N ARG A 278 -1.76 1.86 14.58
CA ARG A 278 -2.71 1.43 15.63
C ARG A 278 -3.04 2.55 16.62
N LEU A 279 -2.17 3.55 16.72
CA LEU A 279 -2.33 4.66 17.66
C LEU A 279 -3.47 5.57 17.19
N GLN A 280 -4.14 6.20 18.15
CA GLN A 280 -5.20 7.15 17.85
C GLN A 280 -4.69 8.35 17.03
N ASN A 281 -3.47 8.80 17.36
CA ASN A 281 -2.81 9.96 16.77
C ASN A 281 -1.42 9.58 16.25
N PRO A 282 -0.88 10.26 15.22
CA PRO A 282 0.46 10.03 14.73
C PRO A 282 1.53 10.36 15.80
N PRO A 283 2.54 9.50 16.02
CA PRO A 283 3.57 9.77 17.01
C PRO A 283 4.54 10.85 16.54
N GLU A 284 5.15 11.56 17.49
CA GLU A 284 6.09 12.67 17.25
C GLU A 284 7.26 12.28 16.31
N ILE A 285 7.68 11.01 16.33
CA ILE A 285 8.76 10.50 15.48
C ILE A 285 8.48 10.60 13.97
N VAL A 286 7.23 10.78 13.53
CA VAL A 286 6.86 10.94 12.10
C VAL A 286 7.05 12.39 11.63
N PHE A 287 7.23 13.31 12.57
CA PHE A 287 7.46 14.74 12.35
C PHE A 287 8.94 15.10 12.48
N GLY A 288 9.28 16.33 12.10
CA GLY A 288 10.64 16.85 12.07
C GLY A 288 10.95 17.53 10.75
N LYS A 289 11.87 18.52 10.81
CA LYS A 289 12.37 19.26 9.64
C LYS A 289 13.03 18.33 8.63
N ASP A 290 13.76 17.35 9.12
CA ASP A 290 14.40 16.26 8.38
C ASP A 290 13.41 15.34 7.64
N ARG A 291 12.14 15.29 8.08
CA ARG A 291 11.06 14.53 7.43
C ARG A 291 10.16 15.41 6.56
N GLY A 292 10.42 16.71 6.53
CA GLY A 292 9.60 17.71 5.84
C GLY A 292 8.32 18.11 6.58
N ARG A 293 8.07 17.60 7.79
CA ARG A 293 6.85 17.90 8.57
C ARG A 293 7.19 18.60 9.88
N GLU A 294 7.34 19.91 9.86
CA GLU A 294 7.78 20.66 11.05
C GLU A 294 6.73 20.74 12.16
N GLN A 295 5.45 20.74 11.80
CA GLN A 295 4.34 20.87 12.75
C GLN A 295 3.77 19.49 13.09
N VAL A 296 3.56 19.26 14.39
CA VAL A 296 2.90 18.04 14.88
C VAL A 296 1.41 18.14 14.60
N GLU A 297 0.86 17.13 13.95
CA GLU A 297 -0.57 16.99 13.69
C GLU A 297 -1.20 16.08 14.75
N GLU A 298 -2.37 16.46 15.27
CA GLU A 298 -3.10 15.62 16.24
C GLU A 298 -3.87 14.47 15.58
N GLN A 299 -4.15 14.58 14.28
CA GLN A 299 -4.94 13.59 13.53
C GLN A 299 -4.11 12.96 12.42
N TRP A 300 -4.46 11.72 12.07
CA TRP A 300 -3.85 11.04 10.92
C TRP A 300 -4.23 11.71 9.60
N SER A 301 -3.22 12.03 8.80
CA SER A 301 -3.34 12.57 7.45
C SER A 301 -2.87 11.54 6.43
N GLU A 302 -3.13 11.80 5.15
CA GLU A 302 -2.61 10.96 4.07
C GLU A 302 -1.07 10.97 4.05
N SER A 303 -0.45 12.11 4.39
CA SER A 303 1.01 12.27 4.45
C SER A 303 1.64 11.42 5.57
N THR A 304 1.11 11.49 6.79
CA THR A 304 1.62 10.73 7.95
C THR A 304 1.34 9.23 7.83
N THR A 305 0.19 8.85 7.25
CA THR A 305 -0.11 7.43 6.98
C THR A 305 0.83 6.86 5.92
N ARG A 306 1.09 7.58 4.82
CA ARG A 306 2.06 7.17 3.79
C ARG A 306 3.46 7.00 4.36
N ALA A 307 3.89 7.91 5.23
CA ALA A 307 5.20 7.85 5.88
C ALA A 307 5.44 6.53 6.63
N CYS A 308 4.37 5.96 7.20
CA CYS A 308 4.44 4.72 7.96
C CYS A 308 4.25 3.46 7.10
N LEU A 309 3.57 3.58 5.95
CA LEU A 309 3.11 2.43 5.19
C LEU A 309 3.87 2.19 3.88
N GLU A 310 4.36 3.22 3.20
CA GLU A 310 4.88 3.06 1.83
C GLU A 310 6.13 2.17 1.75
N LEU A 311 7.08 2.31 2.68
CA LEU A 311 8.23 1.40 2.73
C LEU A 311 7.78 -0.05 3.00
N TYR A 312 6.84 -0.26 3.92
CA TYR A 312 6.29 -1.57 4.22
C TYR A 312 5.68 -2.23 2.97
N LEU A 313 4.90 -1.47 2.19
CA LEU A 313 4.28 -1.94 0.96
C LEU A 313 5.29 -2.20 -0.17
N ALA A 314 6.40 -1.46 -0.21
CA ALA A 314 7.48 -1.73 -1.15
C ALA A 314 8.22 -3.04 -0.79
N VAL A 315 8.52 -3.26 0.49
CA VAL A 315 9.15 -4.50 0.99
C VAL A 315 8.21 -5.70 0.82
N LEU A 316 6.90 -5.52 0.97
CA LEU A 316 5.88 -6.55 0.71
C LEU A 316 5.99 -7.17 -0.70
N GLY A 317 6.40 -6.37 -1.70
CA GLY A 317 6.64 -6.87 -3.06
C GLY A 317 7.81 -7.87 -3.15
N LYS A 318 8.74 -7.83 -2.20
CA LYS A 318 9.89 -8.76 -2.09
C LYS A 318 9.59 -9.91 -1.12
N HIS A 319 8.88 -9.64 -0.03
CA HIS A 319 8.52 -10.61 1.01
C HIS A 319 7.00 -10.62 1.27
N GLN A 320 6.30 -11.56 0.62
CA GLN A 320 4.83 -11.57 0.57
C GLN A 320 4.15 -11.91 1.92
N ASP A 321 4.85 -12.60 2.82
CA ASP A 321 4.33 -13.05 4.12
C ASP A 321 3.92 -11.87 5.02
N LEU A 322 4.52 -10.70 4.78
CA LEU A 322 4.20 -9.43 5.44
C LEU A 322 2.72 -9.03 5.25
N ILE A 323 1.99 -9.55 4.27
CA ILE A 323 0.56 -9.23 4.11
C ILE A 323 -0.26 -9.66 5.33
N HIS A 324 0.13 -10.75 6.00
CA HIS A 324 -0.60 -11.27 7.16
C HIS A 324 -0.47 -10.34 8.35
N GLU A 325 0.70 -9.75 8.55
CA GLU A 325 0.92 -8.79 9.63
C GLU A 325 0.19 -7.47 9.36
N LEU A 326 0.18 -7.00 8.10
CA LEU A 326 -0.64 -5.86 7.70
C LEU A 326 -2.12 -6.09 8.04
N ALA A 327 -2.66 -7.27 7.74
CA ALA A 327 -4.05 -7.59 8.04
C ALA A 327 -4.34 -7.65 9.56
N LYS A 328 -3.40 -8.14 10.37
CA LYS A 328 -3.52 -8.14 11.83
C LYS A 328 -3.47 -6.74 12.42
N VAL A 329 -2.62 -5.85 11.91
CA VAL A 329 -2.55 -4.46 12.38
C VAL A 329 -3.77 -3.68 11.89
N TYR A 330 -4.22 -3.93 10.66
CA TYR A 330 -5.36 -3.26 10.03
C TYR A 330 -6.63 -3.35 10.89
N SER A 331 -6.91 -4.48 11.53
CA SER A 331 -8.12 -4.65 12.35
C SER A 331 -8.24 -3.58 13.46
N SER A 332 -7.11 -3.20 14.05
CA SER A 332 -6.99 -2.20 15.12
C SER A 332 -6.84 -0.75 14.65
N MET A 333 -6.72 -0.48 13.34
CA MET A 333 -6.55 0.87 12.84
C MET A 333 -7.86 1.69 12.88
N GLY A 334 -7.74 3.01 13.02
CA GLY A 334 -8.84 3.97 12.89
C GLY A 334 -9.45 4.00 11.48
N ALA A 335 -10.71 4.46 11.36
CA ALA A 335 -11.45 4.42 10.09
C ALA A 335 -10.80 5.23 8.95
N ASP A 336 -10.23 6.40 9.27
CA ASP A 336 -9.57 7.25 8.27
C ASP A 336 -8.26 6.65 7.76
N VAL A 337 -7.45 6.09 8.67
CA VAL A 337 -6.23 5.34 8.32
C VAL A 337 -6.59 4.14 7.44
N LYS A 338 -7.62 3.36 7.82
CA LYS A 338 -8.13 2.23 7.01
C LYS A 338 -8.46 2.65 5.59
N ARG A 339 -9.13 3.80 5.39
CA ARG A 339 -9.48 4.31 4.06
C ARG A 339 -8.24 4.58 3.20
N ILE A 340 -7.19 5.14 3.80
CA ILE A 340 -5.92 5.42 3.11
C ILE A 340 -5.21 4.11 2.78
N VAL A 341 -5.10 3.17 3.73
CA VAL A 341 -4.50 1.84 3.52
C VAL A 341 -5.16 1.10 2.34
N LEU A 342 -6.50 1.09 2.28
CA LEU A 342 -7.25 0.45 1.18
C LEU A 342 -6.94 1.04 -0.21
N ARG A 343 -6.50 2.31 -0.27
CA ARG A 343 -6.07 2.98 -1.50
C ARG A 343 -4.63 2.63 -1.85
N LEU A 344 -3.73 2.60 -0.86
CA LEU A 344 -2.30 2.37 -1.05
C LEU A 344 -1.96 0.91 -1.35
N VAL A 345 -2.75 -0.04 -0.85
CA VAL A 345 -2.54 -1.48 -1.06
C VAL A 345 -2.76 -1.92 -2.52
N GLU A 346 -3.38 -1.06 -3.35
CA GLU A 346 -3.73 -1.39 -4.73
C GLU A 346 -2.53 -1.76 -5.59
N GLY A 347 -1.49 -0.91 -5.63
CA GLY A 347 -0.29 -1.17 -6.43
C GLY A 347 0.39 -2.49 -6.07
N PRO A 348 0.74 -2.71 -4.78
CA PRO A 348 1.35 -3.95 -4.32
C PRO A 348 0.50 -5.21 -4.57
N VAL A 349 -0.82 -5.16 -4.36
CA VAL A 349 -1.68 -6.33 -4.59
C VAL A 349 -1.74 -6.69 -6.07
N ARG A 350 -1.75 -5.68 -6.96
CA ARG A 350 -1.68 -5.94 -8.40
C ARG A 350 -0.36 -6.57 -8.82
N SER A 351 0.77 -6.19 -8.22
CA SER A 351 2.06 -6.78 -8.55
C SER A 351 2.21 -8.22 -8.04
N LEU A 352 1.61 -8.54 -6.87
CA LEU A 352 1.58 -9.90 -6.32
C LEU A 352 0.72 -10.85 -7.17
N GLY A 353 -0.44 -10.38 -7.62
CA GLY A 353 -1.36 -11.14 -8.46
C GLY A 353 -2.13 -12.27 -7.75
N MET A 354 -3.09 -12.86 -8.47
CA MET A 354 -4.02 -13.87 -7.94
C MET A 354 -3.38 -15.21 -7.57
N ALA A 355 -2.20 -15.50 -8.12
CA ALA A 355 -1.48 -16.75 -7.87
C ALA A 355 -0.64 -16.70 -6.57
N SER A 356 -0.59 -15.56 -5.88
CA SER A 356 0.17 -15.44 -4.63
C SER A 356 -0.44 -16.37 -3.55
N PRO A 357 0.34 -17.34 -3.03
CA PRO A 357 -0.15 -18.26 -1.99
C PRO A 357 -0.45 -17.51 -0.69
N GLN A 358 0.26 -16.42 -0.40
CA GLN A 358 0.03 -15.64 0.81
C GLN A 358 -1.27 -14.83 0.76
N LEU A 359 -1.65 -14.32 -0.42
CA LEU A 359 -2.96 -13.68 -0.59
C LEU A 359 -4.10 -14.68 -0.46
N LEU A 360 -3.97 -15.88 -1.03
CA LEU A 360 -4.97 -16.95 -0.88
C LEU A 360 -5.11 -17.39 0.58
N LYS A 361 -3.98 -17.56 1.28
CA LYS A 361 -3.96 -17.88 2.71
C LYS A 361 -4.60 -16.78 3.55
N LEU A 362 -4.43 -15.51 3.17
CA LEU A 362 -5.07 -14.39 3.88
C LEU A 362 -6.59 -14.40 3.70
N VAL A 363 -7.09 -14.74 2.52
CA VAL A 363 -8.54 -14.91 2.28
C VAL A 363 -9.08 -16.05 3.14
N GLU A 364 -8.38 -17.19 3.17
CA GLU A 364 -8.76 -18.35 3.98
C GLU A 364 -8.75 -18.05 5.49
N MET A 365 -7.69 -17.41 5.97
CA MET A 365 -7.48 -17.11 7.39
C MET A 365 -7.68 -15.62 7.69
N CYS A 366 -8.75 -15.02 7.18
CA CYS A 366 -9.03 -13.59 7.35
C CYS A 366 -9.06 -13.21 8.85
N PRO A 367 -8.23 -12.28 9.35
CA PRO A 367 -8.31 -11.81 10.74
C PRO A 367 -9.64 -11.09 11.04
N LYS A 368 -10.12 -11.11 12.29
CA LYS A 368 -11.34 -10.36 12.71
C LYS A 368 -11.09 -8.86 12.57
N GLY A 369 -11.97 -8.15 11.86
CA GLY A 369 -11.84 -6.72 11.58
C GLY A 369 -11.06 -6.38 10.30
N ALA A 370 -10.57 -7.38 9.54
CA ALA A 370 -9.85 -7.20 8.29
C ALA A 370 -10.71 -7.50 7.04
N GLU A 371 -12.01 -7.72 7.20
CA GLU A 371 -12.93 -8.12 6.14
C GLU A 371 -12.96 -7.10 4.99
N THR A 372 -12.93 -5.80 5.30
CA THR A 372 -12.90 -4.71 4.30
C THR A 372 -11.60 -4.69 3.50
N LEU A 373 -10.47 -5.04 4.12
CA LEU A 373 -9.18 -5.18 3.45
C LEU A 373 -9.20 -6.37 2.49
N VAL A 374 -9.65 -7.53 2.95
CA VAL A 374 -9.77 -8.74 2.12
C VAL A 374 -10.74 -8.49 0.95
N THR A 375 -11.88 -7.85 1.20
CA THR A 375 -12.83 -7.46 0.14
C THR A 375 -12.15 -6.60 -0.93
N ARG A 376 -11.38 -5.59 -0.52
CA ARG A 376 -10.65 -4.71 -1.45
C ARG A 376 -9.58 -5.47 -2.22
N ILE A 377 -8.83 -6.36 -1.58
CA ILE A 377 -7.83 -7.23 -2.23
C ILE A 377 -8.51 -8.06 -3.34
N ILE A 378 -9.62 -8.73 -3.04
CA ILE A 378 -10.33 -9.56 -4.03
C ILE A 378 -10.86 -8.70 -5.19
N HIS A 379 -11.39 -7.51 -4.91
CA HIS A 379 -11.78 -6.56 -5.97
C HIS A 379 -10.60 -6.21 -6.89
N ILE A 380 -9.45 -5.82 -6.32
CA ILE A 380 -8.25 -5.45 -7.09
C ILE A 380 -7.77 -6.60 -7.98
N LEU A 381 -7.77 -7.81 -7.44
CA LEU A 381 -7.32 -9.02 -8.12
C LEU A 381 -8.22 -9.41 -9.30
N THR A 382 -9.53 -9.18 -9.20
CA THR A 382 -10.54 -9.64 -10.17
C THR A 382 -11.04 -8.55 -11.12
N GLU A 383 -10.55 -7.32 -11.00
CA GLU A 383 -11.01 -6.19 -11.80
C GLU A 383 -10.63 -6.32 -13.29
N LYS A 384 -9.37 -6.69 -13.56
CA LYS A 384 -8.81 -6.79 -14.92
C LYS A 384 -8.70 -8.22 -15.44
N ALA A 385 -8.95 -9.21 -14.59
CA ALA A 385 -8.80 -10.62 -14.93
C ALA A 385 -9.90 -11.45 -14.26
N PRO A 386 -10.34 -12.55 -14.90
CA PRO A 386 -11.32 -13.44 -14.30
C PRO A 386 -10.77 -14.09 -13.02
N PRO A 387 -11.61 -14.35 -12.00
CA PRO A 387 -11.18 -14.96 -10.75
C PRO A 387 -10.70 -16.41 -10.98
N SER A 388 -9.62 -16.81 -10.30
CA SER A 388 -9.14 -18.20 -10.32
C SER A 388 -10.06 -19.12 -9.51
N VAL A 389 -10.11 -20.40 -9.87
CA VAL A 389 -10.95 -21.42 -9.19
C VAL A 389 -10.60 -21.52 -7.70
N GLU A 390 -9.31 -21.45 -7.36
CA GLU A 390 -8.84 -21.49 -5.97
C GLU A 390 -9.32 -20.27 -5.17
N LEU A 391 -9.22 -19.07 -5.76
CA LEU A 391 -9.72 -17.85 -5.12
C LEU A 391 -11.22 -17.92 -4.86
N VAL A 392 -11.99 -18.37 -5.87
CA VAL A 392 -13.45 -18.55 -5.74
C VAL A 392 -13.78 -19.51 -4.61
N ALA A 393 -13.08 -20.65 -4.52
CA ALA A 393 -13.30 -21.63 -3.45
C ALA A 393 -13.07 -21.01 -2.05
N LYS A 394 -11.94 -20.31 -1.84
CA LYS A 394 -11.65 -19.67 -0.54
C LYS A 394 -12.63 -18.55 -0.19
N VAL A 395 -13.03 -17.74 -1.17
CA VAL A 395 -14.03 -16.67 -0.98
C VAL A 395 -15.39 -17.25 -0.62
N ARG A 396 -15.80 -18.33 -1.28
CA ARG A 396 -17.05 -19.05 -0.97
C ARG A 396 -17.04 -19.58 0.45
N ASP A 397 -15.99 -20.29 0.84
CA ASP A 397 -15.90 -20.89 2.16
C ASP A 397 -15.96 -19.79 3.25
N LEU A 398 -15.25 -18.68 3.06
CA LEU A 398 -15.28 -17.55 3.98
C LEU A 398 -16.66 -16.87 4.08
N TYR A 399 -17.37 -16.74 2.95
CA TYR A 399 -18.74 -16.20 2.92
C TYR A 399 -19.72 -17.09 3.70
N GLN A 400 -19.58 -18.41 3.58
CA GLN A 400 -20.45 -19.35 4.27
C GLN A 400 -20.17 -19.41 5.78
N THR A 401 -18.91 -19.31 6.20
CA THR A 401 -18.53 -19.48 7.60
C THR A 401 -18.58 -18.19 8.41
N ARG A 402 -18.32 -17.02 7.80
CA ARG A 402 -18.01 -15.81 8.58
C ARG A 402 -18.52 -14.49 8.03
N VAL A 403 -18.43 -14.25 6.71
CA VAL A 403 -18.83 -12.97 6.12
C VAL A 403 -20.25 -13.07 5.57
N SER A 404 -21.20 -12.38 6.17
CA SER A 404 -22.61 -12.43 5.73
C SER A 404 -22.98 -11.44 4.63
N ASP A 405 -22.14 -10.43 4.40
CA ASP A 405 -22.37 -9.38 3.38
C ASP A 405 -22.21 -9.94 1.96
N VAL A 406 -23.29 -9.92 1.20
CA VAL A 406 -23.33 -10.44 -0.18
C VAL A 406 -22.42 -9.67 -1.14
N ARG A 407 -22.04 -8.42 -0.82
CA ARG A 407 -21.10 -7.63 -1.62
C ARG A 407 -19.74 -8.32 -1.76
N PHE A 408 -19.39 -9.16 -0.80
CA PHE A 408 -18.17 -9.96 -0.81
C PHE A 408 -18.08 -10.93 -2.00
N LEU A 409 -19.23 -11.37 -2.54
CA LEU A 409 -19.28 -12.27 -3.69
C LEU A 409 -19.18 -11.54 -5.03
N ILE A 410 -19.45 -10.23 -5.09
CA ILE A 410 -19.49 -9.44 -6.33
C ILE A 410 -18.21 -9.60 -7.17
N PRO A 411 -17.00 -9.51 -6.59
CA PRO A 411 -15.74 -9.71 -7.31
C PRO A 411 -15.61 -11.06 -8.03
N VAL A 412 -16.16 -12.12 -7.42
CA VAL A 412 -15.97 -13.51 -7.87
C VAL A 412 -17.20 -14.09 -8.57
N LEU A 413 -18.22 -13.28 -8.85
CA LEU A 413 -19.51 -13.74 -9.42
C LEU A 413 -19.34 -14.64 -10.64
N ASN A 414 -18.43 -14.31 -11.54
CA ASN A 414 -18.23 -15.05 -12.79
C ASN A 414 -17.58 -16.43 -12.58
N GLY A 415 -16.98 -16.68 -11.41
CA GLY A 415 -16.42 -17.98 -11.06
C GLY A 415 -17.36 -18.87 -10.24
N LEU A 416 -18.50 -18.34 -9.77
CA LEU A 416 -19.48 -19.11 -9.00
C LEU A 416 -20.32 -20.01 -9.92
N SER A 417 -20.91 -21.06 -9.36
CA SER A 417 -21.88 -21.88 -10.10
C SER A 417 -23.24 -21.17 -10.24
N LYS A 418 -24.02 -21.57 -11.25
CA LYS A 418 -25.41 -21.11 -11.45
C LYS A 418 -26.25 -21.19 -10.17
N LYS A 419 -26.15 -22.30 -9.43
CA LYS A 419 -26.93 -22.51 -8.19
C LYS A 419 -26.58 -21.48 -7.12
N GLU A 420 -25.29 -21.16 -6.96
CA GLU A 420 -24.80 -20.19 -5.98
C GLU A 420 -25.22 -18.77 -6.35
N VAL A 421 -25.11 -18.39 -7.62
CA VAL A 421 -25.57 -17.08 -8.11
C VAL A 421 -27.06 -16.91 -7.87
N VAL A 422 -27.88 -17.91 -8.22
CA VAL A 422 -29.34 -17.87 -8.00
C VAL A 422 -29.67 -17.79 -6.49
N ALA A 423 -28.93 -18.48 -5.63
CA ALA A 423 -29.12 -18.40 -4.18
C ALA A 423 -28.75 -17.02 -3.60
N ALA A 424 -27.73 -16.35 -4.14
CA ALA A 424 -27.30 -15.01 -3.73
C ALA A 424 -28.16 -13.88 -4.32
N LEU A 425 -28.82 -14.12 -5.46
CA LEU A 425 -29.57 -13.13 -6.22
C LEU A 425 -30.59 -12.32 -5.40
N PRO A 426 -31.41 -12.90 -4.50
CA PRO A 426 -32.36 -12.13 -3.67
C PRO A 426 -31.68 -11.12 -2.74
N LYS A 427 -30.47 -11.41 -2.27
CA LYS A 427 -29.68 -10.47 -1.45
C LYS A 427 -29.02 -9.40 -2.33
N LEU A 428 -28.53 -9.77 -3.52
CA LEU A 428 -27.88 -8.85 -4.46
C LEU A 428 -28.82 -7.76 -4.95
N ILE A 429 -30.08 -8.10 -5.30
CA ILE A 429 -31.04 -7.11 -5.82
C ILE A 429 -31.55 -6.12 -4.77
N LYS A 430 -31.32 -6.39 -3.46
CA LYS A 430 -31.64 -5.47 -2.36
C LYS A 430 -30.59 -4.37 -2.17
N LEU A 431 -29.45 -4.47 -2.85
CA LEU A 431 -28.39 -3.47 -2.79
C LEU A 431 -28.81 -2.18 -3.52
N ASN A 432 -27.95 -1.15 -3.43
CA ASN A 432 -28.16 0.10 -4.14
C ASN A 432 -28.29 -0.15 -5.67
N PRO A 433 -29.22 0.50 -6.39
CA PRO A 433 -29.41 0.33 -7.83
C PRO A 433 -28.14 0.41 -8.68
N ILE A 434 -27.16 1.26 -8.30
CA ILE A 434 -25.88 1.37 -9.01
C ILE A 434 -25.09 0.05 -8.89
N VAL A 435 -25.04 -0.52 -7.69
CA VAL A 435 -24.37 -1.80 -7.42
C VAL A 435 -25.11 -2.95 -8.10
N VAL A 436 -26.45 -2.93 -8.11
CA VAL A 436 -27.25 -3.95 -8.83
C VAL A 436 -26.96 -3.91 -10.33
N LYS A 437 -26.82 -2.72 -10.92
CA LYS A 437 -26.44 -2.56 -12.32
C LYS A 437 -25.04 -3.12 -12.58
N GLU A 438 -24.07 -2.87 -11.70
CA GLU A 438 -22.72 -3.44 -11.80
C GLU A 438 -22.74 -4.98 -11.73
N VAL A 439 -23.51 -5.55 -10.80
CA VAL A 439 -23.72 -7.01 -10.66
C VAL A 439 -24.27 -7.60 -11.96
N PHE A 440 -25.29 -6.98 -12.54
CA PHE A 440 -25.87 -7.44 -13.81
C PHE A 440 -24.88 -7.29 -14.95
N ASN A 441 -24.14 -6.19 -15.02
CA ASN A 441 -23.13 -6.02 -16.05
C ASN A 441 -22.03 -7.09 -15.99
N ARG A 442 -21.66 -7.50 -14.78
CA ARG A 442 -20.67 -8.57 -14.57
C ARG A 442 -21.20 -9.95 -14.98
N LEU A 443 -22.44 -10.27 -14.58
CA LEU A 443 -23.14 -11.50 -14.95
C LEU A 443 -23.51 -11.57 -16.43
N LEU A 444 -23.75 -10.45 -17.09
CA LEU A 444 -24.10 -10.39 -18.51
C LEU A 444 -22.86 -10.23 -19.41
N GLY A 445 -21.66 -10.11 -18.82
CA GLY A 445 -20.41 -9.94 -19.55
C GLY A 445 -20.22 -8.56 -20.20
N THR A 446 -21.03 -7.57 -19.86
CA THR A 446 -20.95 -6.20 -20.41
C THR A 446 -19.89 -5.33 -19.73
N HIS A 447 -19.30 -5.79 -18.62
CA HIS A 447 -18.39 -5.00 -17.78
C HIS A 447 -16.99 -4.77 -18.39
N ASN A 448 -16.51 -5.62 -19.31
CA ASN A 448 -15.10 -5.60 -19.78
C ASN A 448 -14.99 -5.89 -21.30
N ASN A 449 -15.68 -5.13 -22.14
CA ASN A 449 -15.59 -5.27 -23.61
C ASN A 449 -14.21 -4.89 -24.20
N GLU A 450 -13.31 -4.27 -23.41
CA GLU A 450 -11.98 -3.84 -23.87
C GLU A 450 -10.90 -4.92 -23.75
N SER A 451 -11.11 -5.99 -22.98
CA SER A 451 -10.02 -6.91 -22.58
C SER A 451 -9.78 -8.09 -23.54
N GLY A 452 -10.63 -8.30 -24.55
CA GLY A 452 -10.46 -9.37 -25.55
C GLY A 452 -10.56 -10.82 -25.02
N VAL A 453 -10.77 -11.04 -23.71
CA VAL A 453 -10.95 -12.37 -23.11
C VAL A 453 -12.42 -12.76 -23.14
N PRO A 454 -12.79 -13.96 -23.63
CA PRO A 454 -14.18 -14.43 -23.62
C PRO A 454 -14.70 -14.53 -22.18
N HIS A 455 -15.72 -13.73 -21.86
CA HIS A 455 -16.38 -13.75 -20.56
C HIS A 455 -17.23 -15.01 -20.41
N THR A 456 -16.78 -15.97 -19.61
CA THR A 456 -17.61 -17.13 -19.22
C THR A 456 -18.49 -16.72 -18.05
N SER A 457 -19.74 -16.36 -18.33
CA SER A 457 -20.74 -16.14 -17.27
C SER A 457 -21.38 -17.46 -16.84
N PRO A 458 -21.62 -17.67 -15.54
CA PRO A 458 -22.30 -18.87 -15.04
C PRO A 458 -23.82 -18.89 -15.32
N VAL A 459 -24.39 -17.77 -15.78
CA VAL A 459 -25.83 -17.63 -16.04
C VAL A 459 -26.04 -16.88 -17.35
N THR A 460 -26.84 -17.44 -18.25
CA THR A 460 -27.23 -16.76 -19.48
C THR A 460 -28.21 -15.61 -19.20
N PRO A 461 -28.36 -14.62 -20.10
CA PRO A 461 -29.33 -13.54 -19.92
C PRO A 461 -30.76 -14.07 -19.69
N ALA A 462 -31.15 -15.10 -20.43
CA ALA A 462 -32.46 -15.73 -20.26
C ALA A 462 -32.61 -16.35 -18.86
N GLU A 463 -31.62 -17.13 -18.42
CA GLU A 463 -31.64 -17.74 -17.08
C GLU A 463 -31.63 -16.71 -15.95
N LEU A 464 -30.96 -15.56 -16.11
CA LEU A 464 -30.96 -14.50 -15.10
C LEU A 464 -32.36 -13.90 -14.95
N LEU A 465 -33.01 -13.57 -16.06
CA LEU A 465 -34.36 -13.01 -16.03
C LEU A 465 -35.37 -14.03 -15.50
N ILE A 466 -35.22 -15.31 -15.85
CA ILE A 466 -36.01 -16.41 -15.28
C ILE A 466 -35.78 -16.54 -13.76
N ALA A 467 -34.52 -16.48 -13.32
CA ALA A 467 -34.16 -16.55 -11.91
C ALA A 467 -34.80 -15.41 -11.10
N LEU A 468 -34.85 -14.19 -11.65
CA LEU A 468 -35.54 -13.07 -11.01
C LEU A 468 -37.04 -13.33 -10.82
N HIS A 469 -37.70 -13.96 -11.79
CA HIS A 469 -39.14 -14.27 -11.72
C HIS A 469 -39.48 -15.43 -10.77
N THR A 470 -38.49 -16.26 -10.44
CA THR A 470 -38.65 -17.43 -9.56
C THR A 470 -38.15 -17.16 -8.14
N ILE A 471 -37.78 -15.92 -7.82
CA ILE A 471 -37.44 -15.53 -6.45
C ILE A 471 -38.67 -15.69 -5.55
N ASP A 472 -38.49 -16.45 -4.47
CA ASP A 472 -39.47 -16.61 -3.42
C ASP A 472 -39.88 -15.24 -2.84
N PRO A 473 -41.18 -14.91 -2.78
CA PRO A 473 -41.70 -13.68 -2.20
C PRO A 473 -41.24 -13.41 -0.76
N SER A 474 -40.91 -14.45 0.02
CA SER A 474 -40.36 -14.31 1.38
C SER A 474 -38.94 -13.76 1.38
N LYS A 475 -38.17 -14.01 0.32
CA LYS A 475 -36.75 -13.62 0.22
C LYS A 475 -36.56 -12.23 -0.35
N ALA A 476 -37.44 -11.77 -1.25
CA ALA A 476 -37.41 -10.41 -1.78
C ALA A 476 -38.81 -9.91 -2.12
N GLU A 477 -39.07 -8.65 -1.77
CA GLU A 477 -40.33 -7.99 -2.13
C GLU A 477 -40.49 -7.86 -3.65
N LEU A 478 -41.74 -7.99 -4.09
CA LEU A 478 -42.11 -7.90 -5.51
C LEU A 478 -41.65 -6.59 -6.16
N LYS A 479 -41.64 -5.48 -5.42
CA LYS A 479 -41.19 -4.17 -5.91
C LYS A 479 -39.70 -4.15 -6.26
N THR A 480 -38.88 -4.86 -5.48
CA THR A 480 -37.43 -5.00 -5.72
C THR A 480 -37.18 -5.86 -6.96
N VAL A 481 -37.92 -6.95 -7.10
CA VAL A 481 -37.87 -7.81 -8.30
C VAL A 481 -38.29 -7.03 -9.55
N ILE A 482 -39.37 -6.22 -9.47
CA ILE A 482 -39.80 -5.36 -10.57
C ILE A 482 -38.67 -4.41 -11.00
N LYS A 483 -38.03 -3.72 -10.05
CA LYS A 483 -36.89 -2.82 -10.36
C LYS A 483 -35.73 -3.59 -11.03
N ALA A 484 -35.39 -4.77 -10.53
CA ALA A 484 -34.36 -5.62 -11.11
C ALA A 484 -34.70 -6.04 -12.54
N THR A 485 -35.91 -6.54 -12.79
CA THR A 485 -36.35 -6.90 -14.15
C THR A 485 -36.35 -5.68 -15.09
N SER A 486 -36.72 -4.50 -14.60
CA SER A 486 -36.63 -3.25 -15.39
C SER A 486 -35.20 -2.90 -15.79
N LEU A 487 -34.20 -3.15 -14.94
CA LEU A 487 -32.79 -2.98 -15.30
C LEU A 487 -32.36 -3.95 -16.41
N CYS A 488 -32.82 -5.21 -16.38
CA CYS A 488 -32.58 -6.15 -17.46
C CYS A 488 -33.15 -5.64 -18.79
N PHE A 489 -34.41 -5.18 -18.79
CA PHE A 489 -35.05 -4.63 -20.00
C PHE A 489 -34.44 -3.32 -20.53
N ALA A 490 -33.67 -2.60 -19.70
CA ALA A 490 -32.94 -1.42 -20.16
C ALA A 490 -31.76 -1.79 -21.06
N GLU A 491 -31.18 -2.99 -20.90
CA GLU A 491 -30.03 -3.50 -21.66
C GLU A 491 -30.49 -4.18 -22.97
N LYS A 492 -31.02 -3.38 -23.91
CA LYS A 492 -31.61 -3.86 -25.19
C LYS A 492 -30.65 -4.64 -26.08
N GLN A 493 -29.35 -4.44 -25.92
CA GLN A 493 -28.31 -5.16 -26.67
C GLN A 493 -28.21 -6.63 -26.23
N VAL A 494 -28.57 -6.92 -24.98
CA VAL A 494 -28.49 -8.26 -24.39
C VAL A 494 -29.86 -8.96 -24.45
N TYR A 495 -30.93 -8.25 -24.10
CA TYR A 495 -32.29 -8.81 -24.09
C TYR A 495 -32.99 -8.58 -25.43
N THR A 496 -32.55 -9.33 -26.44
CA THR A 496 -33.11 -9.31 -27.80
C THR A 496 -34.48 -10.00 -27.89
N GLN A 497 -35.09 -9.91 -29.08
CA GLN A 497 -36.36 -10.58 -29.40
C GLN A 497 -36.29 -12.09 -29.12
N GLU A 498 -35.21 -12.76 -29.52
CA GLU A 498 -35.00 -14.20 -29.36
C GLU A 498 -34.83 -14.57 -27.88
N THR A 499 -34.01 -13.80 -27.16
CA THR A 499 -33.74 -14.02 -25.73
C THR A 499 -35.02 -13.91 -24.91
N LEU A 500 -35.84 -12.88 -25.16
CA LEU A 500 -37.11 -12.69 -24.48
C LEU A 500 -38.14 -13.76 -24.84
N ALA A 501 -38.13 -14.27 -26.08
CA ALA A 501 -38.98 -15.39 -26.48
C ALA A 501 -38.66 -16.66 -25.66
N VAL A 502 -37.37 -16.98 -25.49
CA VAL A 502 -36.92 -18.10 -24.64
C VAL A 502 -37.36 -17.91 -23.18
N VAL A 503 -37.21 -16.70 -22.63
CA VAL A 503 -37.65 -16.38 -21.27
C VAL A 503 -39.15 -16.60 -21.11
N MET A 504 -39.97 -16.03 -22.01
CA MET A 504 -41.42 -16.16 -21.91
C MET A 504 -41.89 -17.62 -22.09
N GLN A 505 -41.27 -18.37 -23.00
CA GLN A 505 -41.55 -19.80 -23.17
C GLN A 505 -41.33 -20.57 -21.86
N HIS A 506 -40.16 -20.37 -21.24
CA HIS A 506 -39.82 -21.08 -20.01
C HIS A 506 -40.71 -20.67 -18.83
N LEU A 507 -40.98 -19.38 -18.67
CA LEU A 507 -41.84 -18.89 -17.57
C LEU A 507 -43.28 -19.41 -17.69
N MET A 508 -43.80 -19.61 -18.90
CA MET A 508 -45.13 -20.19 -19.13
C MET A 508 -45.19 -21.68 -18.73
N GLU A 509 -44.07 -22.40 -18.85
CA GLU A 509 -43.99 -23.82 -18.51
C GLU A 509 -44.00 -24.07 -16.99
N LEU A 510 -43.55 -23.10 -16.19
CA LEU A 510 -43.53 -23.18 -14.73
C LEU A 510 -44.92 -23.40 -14.10
N ASN A 511 -44.94 -24.09 -12.96
CA ASN A 511 -46.13 -24.31 -12.15
C ASN A 511 -45.75 -24.23 -10.66
N PRO A 512 -46.31 -23.31 -9.86
CA PRO A 512 -47.27 -22.26 -10.25
C PRO A 512 -46.65 -21.21 -11.19
N LEU A 513 -47.49 -20.54 -11.98
CA LEU A 513 -47.05 -19.45 -12.85
C LEU A 513 -46.41 -18.29 -12.04
N PRO A 514 -45.28 -17.72 -12.51
CA PRO A 514 -44.68 -16.57 -11.85
C PRO A 514 -45.61 -15.34 -11.89
N THR A 515 -45.75 -14.65 -10.76
CA THR A 515 -46.65 -13.49 -10.63
C THR A 515 -46.33 -12.36 -11.62
N LEU A 516 -45.06 -12.19 -12.01
CA LEU A 516 -44.62 -11.15 -12.94
C LEU A 516 -44.62 -11.56 -14.42
N LEU A 517 -45.04 -12.80 -14.74
CA LEU A 517 -45.02 -13.33 -16.12
C LEU A 517 -45.68 -12.36 -17.10
N MET A 518 -46.94 -11.97 -16.85
CA MET A 518 -47.68 -11.12 -17.79
C MET A 518 -47.11 -9.70 -17.90
N ARG A 519 -46.46 -9.19 -16.85
CA ARG A 519 -45.74 -7.92 -16.93
C ARG A 519 -44.59 -8.03 -17.93
N THR A 520 -43.82 -9.11 -17.86
CA THR A 520 -42.71 -9.41 -18.77
C THR A 520 -43.20 -9.65 -20.19
N VAL A 521 -44.33 -10.33 -20.39
CA VAL A 521 -44.95 -10.50 -21.71
C VAL A 521 -45.35 -9.14 -22.32
N ILE A 522 -46.08 -8.31 -21.57
CA ILE A 522 -46.52 -6.98 -22.04
C ILE A 522 -45.32 -6.07 -22.33
N GLN A 523 -44.30 -6.09 -21.46
CA GLN A 523 -43.09 -5.28 -21.64
C GLN A 523 -42.27 -5.73 -22.85
N SER A 524 -42.12 -7.04 -23.04
CA SER A 524 -41.43 -7.62 -24.22
C SER A 524 -42.14 -7.24 -25.52
N LEU A 525 -43.48 -7.30 -25.54
CA LEU A 525 -44.27 -6.91 -26.71
C LEU A 525 -44.18 -5.42 -27.01
N SER A 526 -44.14 -4.58 -25.96
CA SER A 526 -43.97 -3.12 -26.11
C SER A 526 -42.60 -2.77 -26.70
N LEU A 527 -41.55 -3.54 -26.37
CA LEU A 527 -40.21 -3.36 -26.92
C LEU A 527 -40.05 -3.97 -28.33
N TYR A 528 -40.66 -5.12 -28.57
CA TYR A 528 -40.54 -5.89 -29.81
C TYR A 528 -41.93 -6.35 -30.31
N PRO A 529 -42.66 -5.49 -31.07
CA PRO A 529 -44.00 -5.81 -31.56
C PRO A 529 -44.08 -7.06 -32.45
N ARG A 530 -42.96 -7.45 -33.07
CA ARG A 530 -42.85 -8.67 -33.90
C ARG A 530 -43.11 -9.96 -33.12
N LEU A 531 -43.03 -9.93 -31.79
CA LEU A 531 -43.36 -11.07 -30.94
C LEU A 531 -44.87 -11.34 -30.83
N SER A 532 -45.74 -10.51 -31.42
CA SER A 532 -47.19 -10.61 -31.22
C SER A 532 -47.75 -12.01 -31.51
N GLY A 533 -47.39 -12.63 -32.66
CA GLY A 533 -47.84 -13.99 -32.98
C GLY A 533 -47.37 -15.05 -31.98
N PHE A 534 -46.15 -14.92 -31.47
CA PHE A 534 -45.63 -15.79 -30.42
C PHE A 534 -46.36 -15.58 -29.08
N VAL A 535 -46.64 -14.32 -28.72
CA VAL A 535 -47.43 -13.98 -27.53
C VAL A 535 -48.85 -14.53 -27.62
N MET A 536 -49.51 -14.50 -28.78
CA MET A 536 -50.83 -15.11 -28.94
C MET A 536 -50.80 -16.62 -28.63
N ASN A 537 -49.78 -17.34 -29.07
CA ASN A 537 -49.60 -18.76 -28.75
C ASN A 537 -49.39 -18.98 -27.23
N ILE A 538 -48.65 -18.09 -26.55
CA ILE A 538 -48.51 -18.13 -25.10
C ILE A 538 -49.87 -17.93 -24.42
N LEU A 539 -50.63 -16.91 -24.83
CA LEU A 539 -51.93 -16.62 -24.25
C LEU A 539 -52.88 -17.83 -24.40
N GLN A 540 -52.94 -18.46 -25.59
CA GLN A 540 -53.73 -19.69 -25.79
C GLN A 540 -53.32 -20.82 -24.85
N ARG A 541 -52.02 -21.02 -24.64
CA ARG A 541 -51.52 -22.04 -23.69
C ARG A 541 -51.81 -21.71 -22.23
N LEU A 542 -51.84 -20.42 -21.87
CA LEU A 542 -52.22 -19.98 -20.52
C LEU A 542 -53.69 -20.26 -20.20
N ILE A 543 -54.58 -20.30 -21.21
CA ILE A 543 -55.98 -20.74 -21.03
C ILE A 543 -56.03 -22.20 -20.58
N LEU A 544 -55.23 -23.08 -21.22
CA LEU A 544 -55.15 -24.50 -20.84
C LEU A 544 -54.64 -24.68 -19.39
N LYS A 545 -53.84 -23.74 -18.89
CA LYS A 545 -53.35 -23.70 -17.51
C LYS A 545 -54.30 -23.01 -16.52
N GLN A 546 -55.50 -22.61 -16.96
CA GLN A 546 -56.52 -21.94 -16.13
C GLN A 546 -55.99 -20.69 -15.44
N VAL A 547 -55.40 -19.77 -16.22
CA VAL A 547 -54.73 -18.55 -15.72
C VAL A 547 -55.58 -17.70 -14.77
N TRP A 548 -56.92 -17.77 -14.87
CA TRP A 548 -57.88 -17.10 -13.98
C TRP A 548 -57.79 -17.52 -12.51
N LYS A 549 -57.23 -18.70 -12.20
CA LYS A 549 -56.99 -19.13 -10.81
C LYS A 549 -55.94 -18.27 -10.09
N GLN A 550 -55.15 -17.48 -10.83
CA GLN A 550 -54.13 -16.59 -10.27
C GLN A 550 -54.49 -15.12 -10.59
N PRO A 551 -55.10 -14.37 -9.65
CA PRO A 551 -55.67 -13.04 -9.93
C PRO A 551 -54.71 -12.05 -10.60
N LYS A 552 -53.45 -12.00 -10.16
CA LYS A 552 -52.44 -11.07 -10.71
C LYS A 552 -52.01 -11.43 -12.13
N VAL A 553 -51.92 -12.72 -12.43
CA VAL A 553 -51.56 -13.19 -13.78
C VAL A 553 -52.76 -13.03 -14.70
N TRP A 554 -53.97 -13.29 -14.21
CA TRP A 554 -55.23 -13.06 -14.93
C TRP A 554 -55.43 -11.60 -15.32
N GLU A 555 -55.23 -10.67 -14.40
CA GLU A 555 -55.31 -9.23 -14.69
C GLU A 555 -54.35 -8.84 -15.82
N GLY A 556 -53.12 -9.36 -15.79
CA GLY A 556 -52.14 -9.16 -16.84
C GLY A 556 -52.53 -9.82 -18.17
N PHE A 557 -53.16 -10.99 -18.15
CA PHE A 557 -53.69 -11.68 -19.33
C PHE A 557 -54.72 -10.80 -20.05
N VAL A 558 -55.74 -10.33 -19.32
CA VAL A 558 -56.81 -9.48 -19.87
C VAL A 558 -56.23 -8.18 -20.43
N LYS A 559 -55.32 -7.51 -19.70
CA LYS A 559 -54.64 -6.30 -20.18
C LYS A 559 -53.80 -6.54 -21.44
N CYS A 560 -53.16 -7.71 -21.56
CA CYS A 560 -52.40 -8.06 -22.75
C CYS A 560 -53.32 -8.26 -23.95
N CYS A 561 -54.45 -8.96 -23.76
CA CYS A 561 -55.49 -9.14 -24.77
C CYS A 561 -56.08 -7.80 -25.25
N GLU A 562 -56.36 -6.87 -24.33
CA GLU A 562 -56.87 -5.53 -24.67
C GLU A 562 -55.88 -4.73 -25.55
N ARG A 563 -54.57 -4.83 -25.27
CA ARG A 563 -53.52 -4.10 -26.01
C ARG A 563 -53.16 -4.71 -27.38
N THR A 564 -53.53 -5.96 -27.61
CA THR A 564 -53.16 -6.73 -28.82
C THR A 564 -54.31 -6.88 -29.80
N GLN A 565 -55.37 -6.10 -29.62
CA GLN A 565 -56.48 -6.05 -30.59
C GLN A 565 -55.97 -5.66 -31.98
N PRO A 566 -56.45 -6.29 -33.06
CA PRO A 566 -57.51 -7.31 -33.10
C PRO A 566 -57.02 -8.77 -32.94
N GLN A 567 -55.72 -8.99 -32.83
CA GLN A 567 -55.11 -10.33 -32.90
C GLN A 567 -55.50 -11.23 -31.72
N SER A 568 -55.81 -10.63 -30.57
CA SER A 568 -56.27 -11.32 -29.36
C SER A 568 -57.68 -11.88 -29.43
N PHE A 569 -58.53 -11.47 -30.38
CA PHE A 569 -59.93 -11.92 -30.44
C PHE A 569 -60.05 -13.44 -30.58
N ALA A 570 -59.22 -14.06 -31.40
CA ALA A 570 -59.18 -15.51 -31.56
C ALA A 570 -58.77 -16.26 -30.27
N VAL A 571 -58.06 -15.60 -29.36
CA VAL A 571 -57.66 -16.15 -28.05
C VAL A 571 -58.76 -15.96 -27.03
N ILE A 572 -59.39 -14.78 -26.99
CA ILE A 572 -60.49 -14.46 -26.08
C ILE A 572 -61.69 -15.38 -26.31
N LEU A 573 -62.00 -15.71 -27.57
CA LEU A 573 -63.10 -16.63 -27.92
C LEU A 573 -62.87 -18.07 -27.43
N GLN A 574 -61.66 -18.44 -27.01
CA GLN A 574 -61.35 -19.76 -26.44
C GLN A 574 -61.57 -19.84 -24.93
N LEU A 575 -61.89 -18.71 -24.27
CA LEU A 575 -62.19 -18.70 -22.84
C LEU A 575 -63.54 -19.37 -22.56
N PRO A 576 -63.71 -20.03 -21.39
CA PRO A 576 -65.03 -20.50 -21.00
C PRO A 576 -65.99 -19.31 -20.72
N PRO A 577 -67.32 -19.51 -20.81
CA PRO A 577 -68.30 -18.43 -20.78
C PRO A 577 -68.22 -17.52 -19.55
N GLN A 578 -68.01 -18.09 -18.36
CA GLN A 578 -67.89 -17.35 -17.10
C GLN A 578 -66.67 -16.43 -17.12
N GLN A 579 -65.50 -16.95 -17.50
CA GLN A 579 -64.24 -16.20 -17.53
C GLN A 579 -64.22 -15.17 -18.67
N LEU A 580 -64.91 -15.44 -19.78
CA LEU A 580 -65.12 -14.45 -20.83
C LEU A 580 -65.91 -13.25 -20.31
N GLY A 581 -66.99 -13.48 -19.57
CA GLY A 581 -67.77 -12.42 -18.93
C GLY A 581 -66.93 -11.58 -17.96
N GLU A 582 -66.15 -12.24 -17.10
CA GLU A 582 -65.21 -11.55 -16.19
C GLU A 582 -64.15 -10.72 -16.94
N ALA A 583 -63.57 -11.25 -18.02
CA ALA A 583 -62.59 -10.53 -18.83
C ALA A 583 -63.18 -9.29 -19.50
N LEU A 584 -64.41 -9.37 -20.02
CA LEU A 584 -65.13 -8.24 -20.62
C LEU A 584 -65.52 -7.18 -19.58
N ASN A 585 -65.81 -7.59 -18.35
CA ASN A 585 -66.05 -6.66 -17.24
C ASN A 585 -64.77 -5.95 -16.79
N MET A 586 -63.63 -6.66 -16.78
CA MET A 586 -62.33 -6.10 -16.38
C MET A 586 -61.74 -5.17 -17.44
N ALA A 587 -61.99 -5.43 -18.73
CA ALA A 587 -61.56 -4.61 -19.86
C ALA A 587 -62.74 -4.31 -20.81
N PRO A 588 -63.56 -3.28 -20.51
CA PRO A 588 -64.75 -2.96 -21.31
C PRO A 588 -64.42 -2.56 -22.76
N GLY A 589 -63.18 -2.11 -23.02
CA GLY A 589 -62.68 -1.78 -24.35
C GLY A 589 -62.59 -2.97 -25.32
N LEU A 590 -62.70 -4.22 -24.83
CA LEU A 590 -62.73 -5.42 -25.67
C LEU A 590 -64.11 -5.71 -26.26
N LYS A 591 -65.20 -5.32 -25.59
CA LYS A 591 -66.55 -5.81 -25.90
C LYS A 591 -67.06 -5.37 -27.27
N GLY A 592 -67.00 -4.08 -27.58
CA GLY A 592 -67.46 -3.52 -28.86
C GLY A 592 -66.68 -4.06 -30.06
N PRO A 593 -65.34 -4.01 -30.05
CA PRO A 593 -64.51 -4.56 -31.13
C PRO A 593 -64.65 -6.08 -31.31
N LEU A 594 -64.82 -6.84 -30.23
CA LEU A 594 -65.05 -8.29 -30.30
C LEU A 594 -66.41 -8.62 -30.94
N LEU A 595 -67.47 -7.89 -30.60
CA LEU A 595 -68.79 -8.00 -31.24
C LEU A 595 -68.68 -7.76 -32.75
N ALA A 596 -68.07 -6.64 -33.15
CA ALA A 596 -67.88 -6.31 -34.56
C ALA A 596 -67.07 -7.37 -35.32
N HIS A 597 -66.08 -7.99 -34.66
CA HIS A 597 -65.28 -9.05 -35.25
C HIS A 597 -66.08 -10.34 -35.50
N VAL A 598 -66.91 -10.76 -34.53
CA VAL A 598 -67.76 -11.95 -34.65
C VAL A 598 -68.91 -11.71 -35.64
N GLU A 599 -69.45 -10.49 -35.70
CA GLU A 599 -70.46 -10.10 -36.70
C GLU A 599 -69.92 -10.11 -38.12
N ALA A 600 -68.62 -9.84 -38.30
CA ALA A 600 -67.93 -9.91 -39.59
C ALA A 600 -67.58 -11.33 -40.06
N PHE A 601 -67.81 -12.37 -39.24
CA PHE A 601 -67.60 -13.77 -39.64
C PHE A 601 -68.61 -14.23 -40.71
N ALA A 602 -68.15 -15.09 -41.61
CA ALA A 602 -69.02 -15.81 -42.53
C ALA A 602 -69.94 -16.79 -41.77
N GLU A 603 -71.11 -17.11 -42.32
CA GLU A 603 -72.15 -17.92 -41.62
C GLU A 603 -71.63 -19.28 -41.12
N ASN A 604 -70.71 -19.90 -41.88
CA ASN A 604 -70.03 -21.13 -41.49
C ASN A 604 -69.11 -20.98 -40.27
N GLN A 605 -68.46 -19.83 -40.10
CA GLN A 605 -67.59 -19.54 -38.95
C GLN A 605 -68.40 -19.14 -37.70
N LYS A 606 -69.52 -18.45 -37.88
CA LYS A 606 -70.47 -18.13 -36.80
C LYS A 606 -71.04 -19.39 -36.14
N ALA A 607 -71.29 -20.44 -36.92
CA ALA A 607 -71.77 -21.73 -36.42
C ALA A 607 -70.78 -22.47 -35.50
N HIS A 608 -69.48 -22.13 -35.56
CA HIS A 608 -68.44 -22.76 -34.72
C HIS A 608 -68.22 -22.04 -33.38
N VAL A 609 -68.88 -20.89 -33.16
CA VAL A 609 -68.85 -20.18 -31.87
C VAL A 609 -69.98 -20.72 -30.99
N PRO A 610 -69.70 -21.28 -29.80
CA PRO A 610 -70.74 -21.80 -28.91
C PRO A 610 -71.78 -20.73 -28.54
N GLN A 611 -73.07 -21.11 -28.49
CA GLN A 611 -74.15 -20.18 -28.18
C GLN A 611 -73.98 -19.49 -26.82
N SER A 612 -73.46 -20.20 -25.82
CA SER A 612 -73.14 -19.65 -24.49
C SER A 612 -72.08 -18.54 -24.52
N ILE A 613 -71.15 -18.59 -25.48
CA ILE A 613 -70.15 -17.53 -25.71
C ILE A 613 -70.79 -16.32 -26.39
N MET A 614 -71.67 -16.57 -27.36
CA MET A 614 -72.45 -15.52 -28.05
C MET A 614 -73.36 -14.76 -27.09
N ASP A 615 -74.02 -15.46 -26.16
CA ASP A 615 -74.91 -14.86 -25.17
C ASP A 615 -74.15 -13.91 -24.23
N VAL A 616 -72.95 -14.30 -23.78
CA VAL A 616 -72.06 -13.45 -22.96
C VAL A 616 -71.58 -12.21 -23.74
N ILE A 617 -71.19 -12.38 -25.01
CA ILE A 617 -70.72 -11.27 -25.87
C ILE A 617 -71.85 -10.27 -26.15
N GLN A 618 -73.07 -10.76 -26.41
CA GLN A 618 -74.28 -9.95 -26.63
C GLN A 618 -74.85 -9.35 -25.33
N GLY A 619 -74.33 -9.72 -24.16
CA GLY A 619 -74.77 -9.20 -22.87
C GLY A 619 -76.08 -9.81 -22.35
N LYS A 620 -76.48 -10.99 -22.82
CA LYS A 620 -77.57 -11.77 -22.22
C LYS A 620 -77.00 -12.49 -20.99
N GLN A 621 -77.53 -12.19 -19.81
CA GLN A 621 -77.15 -12.89 -18.58
C GLN A 621 -77.45 -14.38 -18.69
N THR A 622 -76.43 -15.23 -18.54
CA THR A 622 -76.62 -16.65 -18.28
C THR A 622 -77.18 -16.80 -16.87
N VAL A 623 -78.44 -17.21 -16.79
CA VAL A 623 -79.08 -17.62 -15.53
C VAL A 623 -78.48 -18.97 -15.16
N ASP A 624 -77.66 -19.01 -14.11
CA ASP A 624 -77.25 -20.27 -13.49
C ASP A 624 -78.51 -20.95 -12.94
N MET A 625 -78.96 -22.02 -13.61
CA MET A 625 -79.87 -22.98 -13.00
C MET A 625 -79.08 -23.75 -11.94
N HIS A 626 -79.21 -23.32 -10.68
CA HIS A 626 -78.91 -24.18 -9.55
C HIS A 626 -80.00 -25.27 -9.51
N ASP A 627 -79.59 -26.53 -9.66
CA ASP A 627 -80.45 -27.70 -9.44
C ASP A 627 -81.01 -27.66 -8.01
N ASP A 628 -82.33 -27.48 -7.92
CA ASP A 628 -83.15 -27.68 -6.72
C ASP A 628 -83.52 -29.17 -6.62
N PHE A 629 -83.08 -29.83 -5.54
CA PHE A 629 -83.69 -31.07 -5.03
C PHE A 629 -83.47 -31.14 -3.51
N ASP A 630 -84.46 -30.72 -2.71
CA ASP A 630 -85.29 -31.59 -1.86
C ASP A 630 -85.97 -30.85 -0.67
N ILE A 631 -87.28 -30.63 -0.83
CA ILE A 631 -88.41 -31.03 0.06
C ILE A 631 -88.30 -30.79 1.60
N ALA A 632 -88.92 -29.67 2.03
CA ALA A 632 -90.01 -29.54 3.04
C ALA A 632 -89.78 -29.75 4.58
N PRO A 633 -90.66 -29.21 5.48
CA PRO A 633 -91.27 -27.86 5.56
C PRO A 633 -91.37 -27.35 7.06
N PRO A 634 -92.36 -26.55 7.56
CA PRO A 634 -92.08 -25.36 8.38
C PRO A 634 -92.67 -25.39 9.82
N GLY A 635 -92.26 -24.46 10.70
CA GLY A 635 -92.91 -24.17 11.98
C GLY A 635 -92.13 -23.09 12.75
N GLU A 636 -92.54 -21.82 12.70
CA GLU A 636 -93.38 -21.11 13.69
C GLU A 636 -92.58 -20.37 14.80
N TYR A 637 -92.31 -19.09 14.51
CA TYR A 637 -92.47 -17.87 15.36
C TYR A 637 -91.61 -17.62 16.64
N PRO A 638 -91.46 -16.33 17.07
CA PRO A 638 -90.18 -15.69 17.46
C PRO A 638 -90.34 -15.01 18.87
N PRO A 639 -89.91 -13.75 19.15
CA PRO A 639 -88.69 -12.96 18.89
C PRO A 639 -88.05 -12.42 20.21
N GLU A 640 -86.89 -11.75 20.16
CA GLU A 640 -86.51 -10.54 20.96
C GLU A 640 -84.99 -10.29 20.76
N GLN A 641 -84.58 -9.27 20.01
CA GLN A 641 -84.39 -7.85 20.36
C GLN A 641 -82.89 -7.49 20.37
N ARG A 642 -82.63 -6.33 19.78
CA ARG A 642 -81.36 -5.63 19.58
C ARG A 642 -80.54 -5.50 20.88
N ILE A 643 -79.21 -5.33 20.75
CA ILE A 643 -78.51 -4.06 21.04
C ILE A 643 -77.04 -4.14 20.59
N GLU A 644 -76.55 -2.94 20.34
CA GLU A 644 -75.33 -2.44 19.73
C GLU A 644 -73.99 -2.84 20.38
N THR A 645 -72.96 -2.59 19.56
CA THR A 645 -71.55 -2.34 19.86
C THR A 645 -71.23 -1.74 21.24
N MET A 646 -70.13 -2.20 21.87
CA MET A 646 -69.02 -1.32 22.29
C MET A 646 -67.84 -2.12 22.87
N ASP A 647 -66.66 -1.65 22.45
CA ASP A 647 -65.40 -1.47 23.16
C ASP A 647 -64.70 -2.60 23.93
N VAL A 648 -63.43 -2.72 23.55
CA VAL A 648 -62.36 -3.45 24.20
C VAL A 648 -61.83 -2.60 25.36
N ASP A 649 -61.75 -3.16 26.57
CA ASP A 649 -60.75 -2.76 27.54
C ASP A 649 -60.11 -3.97 28.24
N LEU A 650 -58.82 -3.80 28.47
CA LEU A 650 -57.79 -4.75 28.88
C LEU A 650 -57.74 -4.85 30.40
N SER A 651 -58.03 -6.01 30.96
CA SER A 651 -57.41 -6.46 32.22
C SER A 651 -57.79 -7.90 32.54
N GLU A 652 -56.93 -8.86 32.21
CA GLU A 652 -56.61 -10.03 33.05
C GLU A 652 -55.48 -10.88 32.43
N PRO A 653 -54.65 -11.55 33.25
CA PRO A 653 -53.32 -12.03 32.87
C PRO A 653 -53.31 -13.42 32.22
N ALA A 654 -52.26 -13.67 31.45
CA ALA A 654 -52.05 -14.92 30.71
C ALA A 654 -51.80 -16.15 31.62
N PRO A 655 -52.34 -17.33 31.27
CA PRO A 655 -52.04 -18.58 31.96
C PRO A 655 -50.69 -19.19 31.51
N PRO A 656 -49.99 -19.94 32.40
CA PRO A 656 -48.58 -20.31 32.20
C PRO A 656 -48.38 -21.70 31.59
N GLY A 657 -47.25 -21.88 30.87
CA GLY A 657 -46.55 -23.18 30.84
C GLY A 657 -46.24 -23.81 29.49
N LEU A 658 -45.58 -23.10 28.57
CA LEU A 658 -44.75 -23.71 27.52
C LEU A 658 -43.45 -22.90 27.40
N ASP A 659 -42.33 -23.55 27.72
CA ASP A 659 -40.99 -23.14 27.28
C ASP A 659 -40.85 -23.25 25.75
#